data_AF-A0AAD2FUP8-F1
#
_entry.id   AF-A0AAD2FUP8-F1
#
_cell.length_a   1.000
_cell.length_b   1.000
_cell.length_c   1.000
_cell.angle_alpha   90.00
_cell.angle_beta   90.00
_cell.angle_gamma   90.00
#
_symmetry.space_group_name_H-M   'P 1'
#
loop_
_entity.id
_entity.type
_entity.pdbx_description
1 polymer ?
#
loop_
_entity_poly.entity_id
_entity_poly.type
_entity_poly.pdbx_seq_one_letter_code
_entity_poly.pdbx_strand_id
1 'polypeptide(L)'
;MPAQKKIKLRTASDVLSRLKWSNDEQMNAQNTIMGYDCRIHGPLEKCVDDYSGINEGGDIPEHRIQYFRLAGSKDYEKLIFWDRNGRVDRLFGSGNPDDPISPMTVQNVAKAIATMKSIAEEKAIRAQEKAKRKARQQAKKTLAAKFASTMSSSATESTERRPLQESSKRSQRHVWQELDRVFVFDSSKCTWAPKRSNGFKSQQFNRDSRELKFITWNVLFDLHRNESDELVQGDDTLLNDQDSTTSRWQNLIDDLEVESADAISLQEVTPRFVQQLQRCQWVQDLYALSAESKDLRGVETYGNLILWKTTSFQGCKGLHLCVDQGRNRGIVVSLARNNTVFNVANVHLPADQRDKTSGETRDRTKARQREFGSIVGKLQLLEQNQRKQNLYPVPVVMGDFNSGENEPNIFKSEHFVDAWLHPSNKIESEHSFTFDWKRNQRANKTRQHGHQKRDPRRIDRIVLGSQDDIVPTHSCLVGDSSVGLPASDHFGVSVTFEVKAPRLNMQPILYTPSRVEHNVWAATAIPTTDSLLALLFEDQQNDSLQLCDPSSTLPITHITLLNGFVDLSTSDNQALATQAVKDAVHQALYSSSPLQEWALDINDKSLSVFEHRESATLVCTPDKTGWLNRLYETLRVTFEGCDEQERRFSDGWTPHMSLEKHATTTTARAQLDQLLSSGAWKGGMSLNGFGIGLFRRDMVSRKFFPVATVPLVNRQNVAANQTKLFLQTAGLPWARSFERLSQIVLRELESACQHTISSLCQGSLTSTVSLYGSQALGVALPGISDIDAVVHLQSSSDTSEIQNISGSKFFQLVRSHLEDLHLSCKARLRVSSLAGFALYVLTIKLAPNLPAADLLLARTLKGETVDVASRQALASIDDSQVILQRVQELGMKSAVFQGTLRMIKLWAQRRGIYGSSMGYLGGGGWAVLLVCVLEHKTEWNGLIDTANDAASASQIATFFLCHVLEYWSNARVVTLQGTNSTELKDDQRNNIVVLAPKSGGNFGRSSTRSTTQQTWNELRRAAQLFDGEANTSNLYSHLETCMLSHIVGGGVSDKILALQVPIPIKSASLKPAEVKARATVMGLSTTVALERILPADIIRPHSQVVRKNGAFWLLLEVQCSERSTSKALSAFVDAQNELLQQQMNLGSLTSQLVQFSPKEFQSLSMPL
;
A
#
# COMPACT_ATOMS: atom_id res chain seq x y z
N MET A 1 -32.07 67.99 -18.79
CA MET A 1 -31.98 68.20 -17.34
C MET A 1 -30.50 68.16 -16.95
N PRO A 2 -29.86 69.27 -16.54
CA PRO A 2 -28.48 69.22 -16.09
C PRO A 2 -28.41 68.40 -14.79
N ALA A 3 -27.56 67.36 -14.75
CA ALA A 3 -27.38 66.53 -13.57
C ALA A 3 -26.83 67.39 -12.42
N GLN A 4 -27.58 67.48 -11.32
CA GLN A 4 -27.14 68.15 -10.10
C GLN A 4 -25.77 67.61 -9.65
N LYS A 5 -24.83 68.52 -9.40
CA LYS A 5 -23.47 68.21 -8.96
C LYS A 5 -23.55 67.51 -7.59
N LYS A 6 -23.26 66.20 -7.54
CA LYS A 6 -23.30 65.43 -6.27
C LYS A 6 -22.36 66.05 -5.24
N ILE A 7 -22.92 66.46 -4.11
CA ILE A 7 -22.19 67.06 -2.97
C ILE A 7 -21.16 66.05 -2.47
N LYS A 8 -19.87 66.42 -2.38
CA LYS A 8 -18.78 65.50 -2.01
C LYS A 8 -18.94 65.00 -0.56
N LEU A 9 -18.86 63.70 -0.38
CA LEU A 9 -18.87 63.01 0.93
C LEU A 9 -17.46 62.47 1.19
N ARG A 10 -16.95 62.62 2.41
CA ARG A 10 -15.71 61.99 2.88
C ARG A 10 -15.81 60.47 2.81
N THR A 11 -14.69 59.82 2.54
CA THR A 11 -14.65 58.38 2.32
C THR A 11 -14.73 57.62 3.64
N ALA A 12 -15.11 56.33 3.59
CA ALA A 12 -15.07 55.48 4.78
C ALA A 12 -13.66 55.35 5.38
N SER A 13 -12.62 55.44 4.54
CA SER A 13 -11.22 55.45 4.97
C SER A 13 -10.91 56.68 5.83
N ASP A 14 -11.35 57.88 5.40
CA ASP A 14 -11.19 59.12 6.16
C ASP A 14 -11.84 59.02 7.55
N VAL A 15 -13.04 58.43 7.61
CA VAL A 15 -13.80 58.21 8.86
C VAL A 15 -13.07 57.22 9.77
N LEU A 16 -12.60 56.09 9.23
CA LEU A 16 -11.83 55.09 9.99
C LEU A 16 -10.55 55.69 10.56
N SER A 17 -9.77 56.42 9.76
CA SER A 17 -8.55 57.07 10.23
C SER A 17 -8.86 58.07 11.34
N ARG A 18 -9.91 58.89 11.21
CA ARG A 18 -10.27 59.86 12.25
C ARG A 18 -10.70 59.22 13.56
N LEU A 19 -11.43 58.09 13.50
CA LEU A 19 -11.91 57.36 14.68
C LEU A 19 -10.80 56.57 15.39
N LYS A 20 -9.85 55.99 14.64
CA LYS A 20 -8.70 55.26 15.19
C LYS A 20 -7.73 56.17 15.98
N TRP A 21 -7.64 57.44 15.60
CA TRP A 21 -6.76 58.43 16.24
C TRP A 21 -7.54 59.49 17.06
N SER A 22 -8.81 59.23 17.39
CA SER A 22 -9.64 60.18 18.16
C SER A 22 -9.40 60.03 19.68
N ASN A 23 -9.12 61.14 20.35
CA ASN A 23 -9.08 61.23 21.82
C ASN A 23 -10.45 61.54 22.46
N ASP A 24 -11.52 61.56 21.65
CA ASP A 24 -12.88 61.80 22.14
C ASP A 24 -13.42 60.51 22.80
N GLU A 25 -13.73 60.57 24.10
CA GLU A 25 -14.25 59.43 24.85
C GLU A 25 -15.62 58.93 24.31
N GLN A 26 -16.40 59.81 23.66
CA GLN A 26 -17.71 59.46 23.11
C GLN A 26 -17.63 58.97 21.65
N MET A 27 -16.72 59.51 20.84
CA MET A 27 -16.56 59.16 19.41
C MET A 27 -15.12 58.70 19.08
N ASN A 28 -14.84 57.44 19.41
CA ASN A 28 -13.58 56.74 19.12
C ASN A 28 -13.82 55.34 18.52
N ALA A 29 -12.74 54.63 18.18
CA ALA A 29 -12.79 53.30 17.56
C ALA A 29 -13.49 52.23 18.42
N GLN A 30 -13.37 52.29 19.74
CA GLN A 30 -13.97 51.32 20.67
C GLN A 30 -15.48 51.51 20.83
N ASN A 31 -15.94 52.76 20.76
CA ASN A 31 -17.35 53.13 20.92
C ASN A 31 -18.10 53.27 19.58
N THR A 32 -17.47 52.89 18.46
CA THR A 32 -18.06 52.97 17.12
C THR A 32 -18.23 51.60 16.48
N ILE A 33 -19.41 51.37 15.93
CA ILE A 33 -19.75 50.19 15.13
C ILE A 33 -19.79 50.58 13.66
N MET A 34 -19.13 49.78 12.83
CA MET A 34 -19.14 49.90 11.38
C MET A 34 -20.03 48.83 10.74
N GLY A 35 -20.92 49.26 9.85
CA GLY A 35 -21.73 48.38 9.03
C GLY A 35 -21.12 48.15 7.66
N TYR A 36 -21.03 46.90 7.23
CA TYR A 36 -20.48 46.52 5.93
C TYR A 36 -21.27 45.38 5.28
N ASP A 37 -21.12 45.24 3.96
CA ASP A 37 -21.81 44.19 3.20
C ASP A 37 -20.93 42.93 3.00
N CYS A 38 -21.31 41.82 3.64
CA CYS A 38 -20.60 40.54 3.56
C CYS A 38 -21.13 39.69 2.39
N ARG A 39 -20.21 39.12 1.59
CA ARG A 39 -20.52 38.26 0.43
C ARG A 39 -21.37 37.03 0.77
N ILE A 40 -21.31 36.55 2.00
CA ILE A 40 -21.89 35.26 2.41
C ILE A 40 -23.16 35.47 3.24
N HIS A 41 -23.14 36.41 4.19
CA HIS A 41 -24.23 36.60 5.16
C HIS A 41 -25.03 37.89 4.96
N GLY A 42 -24.70 38.70 3.95
CA GLY A 42 -25.33 40.00 3.72
C GLY A 42 -24.80 41.09 4.68
N PRO A 43 -25.61 42.10 5.04
CA PRO A 43 -25.20 43.17 5.95
C PRO A 43 -24.73 42.60 7.30
N LEU A 44 -23.56 43.04 7.76
CA LEU A 44 -22.99 42.70 9.07
C LEU A 44 -22.43 43.96 9.73
N GLU A 45 -22.22 43.88 11.05
CA GLU A 45 -21.62 44.93 11.85
C GLU A 45 -20.40 44.41 12.61
N LYS A 46 -19.41 45.28 12.83
CA LYS A 46 -18.24 45.01 13.67
C LYS A 46 -17.81 46.29 14.38
N CYS A 47 -17.12 46.16 15.52
CA CYS A 47 -16.43 47.28 16.14
C CYS A 47 -15.33 47.81 15.20
N VAL A 48 -15.14 49.13 15.19
CA VAL A 48 -14.07 49.76 14.39
C VAL A 48 -12.69 49.39 14.94
N ASP A 49 -12.55 49.19 16.26
CA ASP A 49 -11.28 48.74 16.88
C ASP A 49 -10.84 47.35 16.38
N ASP A 50 -11.80 46.48 16.06
CA ASP A 50 -11.53 45.14 15.51
C ASP A 50 -11.32 45.14 13.98
N TYR A 51 -11.29 46.30 13.31
CA TYR A 51 -11.16 46.41 11.86
C TYR A 51 -9.70 46.53 11.39
N SER A 52 -9.27 45.57 10.58
CA SER A 52 -8.03 45.60 9.81
C SER A 52 -8.34 45.75 8.32
N GLY A 53 -7.64 46.64 7.62
CA GLY A 53 -7.81 46.84 6.18
C GLY A 53 -7.23 45.69 5.35
N ILE A 54 -7.61 45.59 4.06
CA ILE A 54 -7.05 44.55 3.15
C ILE A 54 -5.53 44.61 3.06
N ASN A 55 -4.97 45.82 3.05
CA ASN A 55 -3.52 46.04 2.96
C ASN A 55 -2.78 45.62 4.25
N GLU A 56 -3.52 45.40 5.36
CA GLU A 56 -3.01 44.98 6.67
C GLU A 56 -3.38 43.51 6.97
N GLY A 57 -3.89 42.76 5.98
CA GLY A 57 -4.27 41.35 6.13
C GLY A 57 -5.72 41.11 6.59
N GLY A 58 -6.59 42.12 6.55
CA GLY A 58 -8.02 41.99 6.87
C GLY A 58 -8.92 41.64 5.67
N ASP A 59 -10.10 41.07 5.95
CA ASP A 59 -10.99 40.51 4.91
C ASP A 59 -12.10 41.45 4.39
N ILE A 60 -12.17 42.70 4.90
CA ILE A 60 -13.27 43.63 4.62
C ILE A 60 -12.74 44.86 3.83
N PRO A 61 -12.98 44.92 2.50
CA PRO A 61 -12.66 46.10 1.71
C PRO A 61 -13.42 47.35 2.18
N GLU A 62 -12.73 48.49 2.23
CA GLU A 62 -13.32 49.78 2.65
C GLU A 62 -14.52 50.22 1.79
N HIS A 63 -14.52 49.90 0.50
CA HIS A 63 -15.64 50.19 -0.41
C HIS A 63 -16.89 49.34 -0.12
N ARG A 64 -16.87 48.45 0.87
CA ARG A 64 -18.04 47.70 1.33
C ARG A 64 -18.67 48.26 2.59
N ILE A 65 -18.00 49.22 3.23
CA ILE A 65 -18.52 49.93 4.40
C ILE A 65 -19.66 50.83 3.95
N GLN A 66 -20.77 50.75 4.67
CA GLN A 66 -22.04 51.41 4.37
C GLN A 66 -22.36 52.53 5.35
N TYR A 67 -22.10 52.34 6.64
CA TYR A 67 -22.40 53.32 7.68
C TYR A 67 -21.49 53.17 8.91
N PHE A 68 -21.41 54.23 9.72
CA PHE A 68 -20.86 54.21 11.07
C PHE A 68 -21.89 54.74 12.07
N ARG A 69 -21.97 54.07 13.22
CA ARG A 69 -22.86 54.45 14.31
C ARG A 69 -22.20 54.27 15.66
N LEU A 70 -22.65 55.03 16.64
CA LEU A 70 -22.23 54.85 18.03
C LEU A 70 -22.78 53.53 18.61
N ALA A 71 -22.00 52.92 19.49
CA ALA A 71 -22.39 51.74 20.26
C ALA A 71 -23.33 52.16 21.40
N GLY A 72 -24.56 51.63 21.43
CA GLY A 72 -25.57 51.91 22.46
C GLY A 72 -27.00 51.92 21.92
N SER A 73 -27.99 51.85 22.83
CA SER A 73 -29.48 51.93 22.70
C SER A 73 -30.21 51.30 21.48
N LYS A 74 -31.49 50.97 21.66
CA LYS A 74 -32.37 50.36 20.64
C LYS A 74 -32.74 51.29 19.48
N ASP A 75 -32.44 52.58 19.59
CA ASP A 75 -32.87 53.64 18.67
C ASP A 75 -31.72 54.02 17.70
N TYR A 76 -31.31 53.06 16.87
CA TYR A 76 -30.08 53.13 16.05
C TYR A 76 -30.10 54.21 14.98
N GLU A 77 -31.28 54.68 14.54
CA GLU A 77 -31.41 55.77 13.55
C GLU A 77 -30.76 57.07 14.02
N LYS A 78 -30.82 57.36 15.32
CA LYS A 78 -30.23 58.59 15.91
C LYS A 78 -28.73 58.48 16.16
N LEU A 79 -28.19 57.26 16.13
CA LEU A 79 -26.79 56.98 16.46
C LEU A 79 -25.91 56.85 15.22
N ILE A 80 -26.49 56.78 14.02
CA ILE A 80 -25.76 56.81 12.77
C ILE A 80 -25.31 58.24 12.51
N PHE A 81 -23.99 58.43 12.44
CA PHE A 81 -23.38 59.73 12.19
C PHE A 81 -22.70 59.79 10.82
N TRP A 82 -22.55 58.66 10.13
CA TRP A 82 -22.06 58.61 8.76
C TRP A 82 -22.84 57.55 7.97
N ASP A 83 -23.46 57.95 6.87
CA ASP A 83 -24.25 57.13 5.96
C ASP A 83 -23.83 57.36 4.50
N ARG A 84 -23.31 56.31 3.88
CA ARG A 84 -22.86 56.36 2.49
C ARG A 84 -23.98 56.52 1.48
N ASN A 85 -25.13 55.87 1.71
CA ASN A 85 -26.25 55.88 0.77
C ASN A 85 -27.03 57.19 0.85
N GLY A 86 -27.26 57.69 2.07
CA GLY A 86 -27.87 59.01 2.32
C GLY A 86 -26.94 60.19 2.08
N ARG A 87 -25.63 59.94 1.93
CA ARG A 87 -24.58 60.97 1.88
C ARG A 87 -24.62 61.92 3.08
N VAL A 88 -24.88 61.37 4.27
CA VAL A 88 -24.90 62.09 5.54
C VAL A 88 -23.55 61.86 6.23
N ASP A 89 -22.86 62.92 6.62
CA ASP A 89 -21.65 62.84 7.44
C ASP A 89 -21.65 63.94 8.50
N ARG A 90 -22.04 63.55 9.70
CA ARG A 90 -22.08 64.40 10.90
C ARG A 90 -20.74 64.44 11.65
N LEU A 91 -19.73 63.69 11.21
CA LEU A 91 -18.39 63.68 11.80
C LEU A 91 -17.52 64.80 11.22
N PHE A 92 -17.49 64.96 9.89
CA PHE A 92 -16.75 66.03 9.22
C PHE A 92 -17.62 67.14 8.64
N GLY A 93 -18.95 67.00 8.72
CA GLY A 93 -19.90 67.93 8.09
C GLY A 93 -19.88 67.88 6.56
N SER A 94 -19.37 66.80 5.97
CA SER A 94 -19.38 66.62 4.51
C SER A 94 -20.72 66.02 4.03
N GLY A 95 -21.00 66.07 2.72
CA GLY A 95 -22.33 65.67 2.24
C GLY A 95 -23.44 66.58 2.79
N ASN A 96 -24.53 65.98 3.29
CA ASN A 96 -25.68 66.67 3.88
C ASN A 96 -25.86 66.24 5.35
N PRO A 97 -25.19 66.89 6.32
CA PRO A 97 -25.22 66.46 7.73
C PRO A 97 -26.62 66.56 8.38
N ASP A 98 -27.45 67.51 7.91
CA ASP A 98 -28.79 67.79 8.42
C ASP A 98 -29.88 66.89 7.80
N ASP A 99 -29.56 66.12 6.75
CA ASP A 99 -30.52 65.21 6.12
C ASP A 99 -30.82 64.01 7.04
N PRO A 100 -32.04 63.42 6.92
CA PRO A 100 -32.34 62.16 7.57
C PRO A 100 -31.48 61.03 6.99
N ILE A 101 -31.15 60.04 7.83
CA ILE A 101 -30.42 58.84 7.40
C ILE A 101 -31.24 58.08 6.36
N SER A 102 -30.57 57.48 5.37
CA SER A 102 -31.23 56.74 4.30
C SER A 102 -32.07 55.58 4.86
N PRO A 103 -33.33 55.42 4.43
CA PRO A 103 -34.15 54.27 4.81
C PRO A 103 -33.50 52.92 4.49
N MET A 104 -32.67 52.86 3.43
CA MET A 104 -31.93 51.66 3.06
C MET A 104 -30.83 51.34 4.08
N THR A 105 -30.18 52.37 4.62
CA THR A 105 -29.15 52.23 5.65
C THR A 105 -29.75 51.80 6.99
N VAL A 106 -30.89 52.38 7.38
CA VAL A 106 -31.68 51.93 8.54
C VAL A 106 -32.08 50.46 8.42
N GLN A 107 -32.56 50.04 7.24
CA GLN A 107 -32.92 48.64 6.98
C GLN A 107 -31.70 47.71 7.04
N ASN A 108 -30.54 48.15 6.55
CA ASN A 108 -29.30 47.38 6.59
C ASN A 108 -28.78 47.22 8.03
N VAL A 109 -28.97 48.20 8.90
CA VAL A 109 -28.68 48.10 10.34
C VAL A 109 -29.55 47.04 10.99
N ALA A 110 -30.87 47.11 10.78
CA ALA A 110 -31.81 46.13 11.31
C ALA A 110 -31.49 44.69 10.85
N LYS A 111 -31.16 44.52 9.56
CA LYS A 111 -30.73 43.24 8.99
C LYS A 111 -29.41 42.75 9.59
N ALA A 112 -28.40 43.62 9.72
CA ALA A 112 -27.11 43.25 10.27
C ALA A 112 -27.21 42.78 11.72
N ILE A 113 -28.01 43.45 12.54
CA ILE A 113 -28.26 43.05 13.94
C ILE A 113 -28.97 41.68 13.98
N ALA A 114 -29.98 41.47 13.13
CA ALA A 114 -30.69 40.19 13.06
C ALA A 114 -29.78 39.03 12.60
N THR A 115 -28.95 39.26 11.57
CA THR A 115 -27.98 38.28 11.07
C THR A 115 -26.92 37.95 12.11
N MET A 116 -26.36 38.96 12.79
CA MET A 116 -25.38 38.74 13.87
C MET A 116 -25.97 37.95 15.04
N LYS A 117 -27.24 38.21 15.40
CA LYS A 117 -27.96 37.44 16.41
C LYS A 117 -28.14 35.98 15.99
N SER A 118 -28.55 35.73 14.74
CA SER A 118 -28.70 34.38 14.19
C SER A 118 -27.36 33.60 14.16
N ILE A 119 -26.26 34.25 13.75
CA ILE A 119 -24.92 33.64 13.75
C ILE A 119 -24.44 33.33 15.19
N ALA A 120 -24.72 34.21 16.15
CA ALA A 120 -24.40 33.99 17.55
C ALA A 120 -25.21 32.84 18.15
N GLU A 121 -26.51 32.75 17.85
CA GLU A 121 -27.39 31.64 18.24
C GLU A 121 -26.91 30.31 17.64
N GLU A 122 -26.53 30.28 16.35
CA GLU A 122 -26.00 29.07 15.71
C GLU A 122 -24.66 28.63 16.32
N LYS A 123 -23.76 29.59 16.62
CA LYS A 123 -22.51 29.31 17.35
C LYS A 123 -22.78 28.80 18.76
N ALA A 124 -23.76 29.35 19.48
CA ALA A 124 -24.16 28.90 20.81
C ALA A 124 -24.74 27.49 20.78
N ILE A 125 -25.60 27.16 19.81
CA ILE A 125 -26.15 25.81 19.59
C ILE A 125 -25.01 24.82 19.31
N ARG A 126 -24.08 25.15 18.40
CA ARG A 126 -22.91 24.30 18.11
C ARG A 126 -22.00 24.13 19.33
N ALA A 127 -21.83 25.16 20.16
CA ALA A 127 -21.08 25.07 21.40
C ALA A 127 -21.79 24.20 22.46
N GLN A 128 -23.12 24.30 22.57
CA GLN A 128 -23.94 23.46 23.45
C GLN A 128 -23.91 22.00 23.00
N GLU A 129 -23.99 21.74 21.69
CA GLU A 129 -23.84 20.41 21.10
C GLU A 129 -22.47 19.81 21.43
N LYS A 130 -21.41 20.62 21.29
CA LYS A 130 -20.04 20.23 21.62
C LYS A 130 -19.86 19.97 23.13
N ALA A 131 -20.50 20.76 23.99
CA ALA A 131 -20.49 20.59 25.44
C ALA A 131 -21.28 19.35 25.87
N LYS A 132 -22.49 19.11 25.32
CA LYS A 132 -23.29 17.89 25.54
C LYS A 132 -22.52 16.65 25.10
N ARG A 133 -21.79 16.73 23.98
CA ARG A 133 -20.96 15.63 23.47
C ARG A 133 -19.77 15.34 24.39
N LYS A 134 -19.10 16.38 24.93
CA LYS A 134 -18.07 16.23 25.97
C LYS A 134 -18.63 15.63 27.26
N ALA A 135 -19.80 16.10 27.72
CA ALA A 135 -20.46 15.58 28.92
C ALA A 135 -20.87 14.10 28.77
N ARG A 136 -21.41 13.71 27.61
CA ARG A 136 -21.71 12.29 27.30
C ARG A 136 -20.45 11.42 27.25
N GLN A 137 -19.33 11.93 26.72
CA GLN A 137 -18.05 11.23 26.73
C GLN A 137 -17.48 11.08 28.14
N GLN A 138 -17.61 12.11 28.97
CA GLN A 138 -17.14 12.08 30.35
C GLN A 138 -18.01 11.17 31.22
N ALA A 139 -19.34 11.20 31.05
CA ALA A 139 -20.26 10.25 31.68
C ALA A 139 -19.99 8.81 31.25
N LYS A 140 -19.74 8.54 29.95
CA LYS A 140 -19.32 7.21 29.47
C LYS A 140 -17.99 6.76 30.09
N LYS A 141 -17.01 7.66 30.25
CA LYS A 141 -15.74 7.36 30.94
C LYS A 141 -15.95 7.06 32.43
N THR A 142 -16.78 7.83 33.14
CA THR A 142 -17.08 7.60 34.55
C THR A 142 -17.89 6.33 34.77
N LEU A 143 -18.83 6.02 33.88
CA LEU A 143 -19.60 4.76 33.91
C LEU A 143 -18.71 3.55 33.60
N ALA A 144 -17.81 3.66 32.62
CA ALA A 144 -16.83 2.63 32.29
C ALA A 144 -15.81 2.41 33.43
N ALA A 145 -15.40 3.47 34.13
CA ALA A 145 -14.53 3.37 35.30
C ALA A 145 -15.24 2.71 36.50
N LYS A 146 -16.53 3.03 36.73
CA LYS A 146 -17.35 2.37 37.76
C LYS A 146 -17.59 0.89 37.44
N PHE A 147 -17.88 0.56 36.18
CA PHE A 147 -18.01 -0.84 35.72
C PHE A 147 -16.70 -1.62 35.85
N ALA A 148 -15.55 -0.98 35.59
CA ALA A 148 -14.24 -1.60 35.76
C ALA A 148 -13.88 -1.85 37.24
N SER A 149 -14.31 -0.99 38.18
CA SER A 149 -14.06 -1.22 39.61
C SER A 149 -14.95 -2.31 40.22
N THR A 150 -16.17 -2.50 39.73
CA THR A 150 -17.10 -3.51 40.29
C THR A 150 -16.78 -4.94 39.78
N MET A 151 -16.18 -5.07 38.60
CA MET A 151 -15.81 -6.37 37.99
C MET A 151 -14.49 -6.98 38.51
N SER A 152 -13.81 -6.35 39.46
CA SER A 152 -12.56 -6.88 40.06
C SER A 152 -12.79 -7.83 41.25
N SER A 153 -14.03 -8.21 41.57
CA SER A 153 -14.36 -9.02 42.76
C SER A 153 -15.04 -10.37 42.49
N SER A 154 -15.24 -10.80 41.23
CA SER A 154 -15.74 -12.14 40.95
C SER A 154 -15.15 -12.70 39.66
N ALA A 155 -14.31 -13.72 39.82
CA ALA A 155 -13.67 -14.44 38.74
C ALA A 155 -14.64 -15.34 37.96
N THR A 156 -14.15 -15.76 36.79
CA THR A 156 -14.59 -16.84 35.90
C THR A 156 -15.60 -16.50 34.80
N GLU A 157 -15.27 -17.04 33.62
CA GLU A 157 -16.03 -17.16 32.38
C GLU A 157 -15.82 -16.13 31.24
N SER A 158 -15.67 -16.76 30.09
CA SER A 158 -15.34 -16.29 28.75
C SER A 158 -16.42 -15.42 28.13
N THR A 159 -16.05 -14.28 27.55
CA THR A 159 -16.80 -13.72 26.42
C THR A 159 -16.02 -12.66 25.64
N GLU A 160 -16.36 -12.59 24.36
CA GLU A 160 -15.67 -11.98 23.23
C GLU A 160 -15.50 -10.45 23.32
N ARG A 161 -14.31 -9.96 22.93
CA ARG A 161 -14.05 -8.52 22.77
C ARG A 161 -14.53 -8.05 21.40
N ARG A 162 -15.64 -7.29 21.37
CA ARG A 162 -16.02 -6.42 20.24
C ARG A 162 -14.97 -5.29 20.06
N PRO A 163 -14.55 -4.95 18.83
CA PRO A 163 -13.62 -3.84 18.61
C PRO A 163 -14.32 -2.48 18.76
N LEU A 164 -13.68 -1.58 19.50
CA LEU A 164 -13.99 -0.15 19.54
C LEU A 164 -13.64 0.49 18.18
N GLN A 165 -14.60 0.53 17.25
CA GLN A 165 -14.58 1.48 16.15
C GLN A 165 -15.38 2.72 16.57
N GLU A 166 -14.70 3.84 16.84
CA GLU A 166 -15.27 5.17 16.62
C GLU A 166 -14.17 6.24 16.68
N SER A 167 -13.57 6.55 15.51
CA SER A 167 -13.34 7.93 15.03
C SER A 167 -12.37 7.98 13.84
N SER A 168 -12.86 7.65 12.65
CA SER A 168 -12.29 8.15 11.38
C SER A 168 -13.42 8.55 10.44
N LYS A 169 -14.04 9.72 10.68
CA LYS A 169 -14.88 10.36 9.67
C LYS A 169 -13.99 11.05 8.62
N ARG A 170 -13.22 10.26 7.89
CA ARG A 170 -12.63 10.59 6.57
C ARG A 170 -12.51 9.27 5.80
N SER A 171 -13.08 9.27 4.60
CA SER A 171 -13.49 8.12 3.78
C SER A 171 -12.49 6.96 3.71
N GLN A 172 -12.81 5.83 4.34
CA GLN A 172 -12.36 4.53 3.84
C GLN A 172 -13.21 4.20 2.61
N ARG A 173 -12.61 4.22 1.43
CA ARG A 173 -13.24 3.87 0.14
C ARG A 173 -12.97 2.38 -0.17
N HIS A 174 -13.87 1.75 -0.93
CA HIS A 174 -13.83 0.37 -1.46
C HIS A 174 -12.64 -0.50 -1.01
N VAL A 175 -12.90 -1.39 -0.04
CA VAL A 175 -11.92 -2.34 0.49
C VAL A 175 -12.31 -3.74 0.04
N TRP A 176 -11.38 -4.41 -0.64
CA TRP A 176 -11.49 -5.82 -0.98
C TRP A 176 -11.02 -6.69 0.19
N GLN A 177 -11.86 -7.63 0.58
CA GLN A 177 -11.56 -8.62 1.62
C GLN A 177 -11.62 -10.01 1.00
N GLU A 178 -10.58 -10.82 1.20
CA GLU A 178 -10.61 -12.23 0.82
C GLU A 178 -11.24 -13.05 1.95
N LEU A 179 -12.23 -13.88 1.59
CA LEU A 179 -12.91 -14.80 2.47
C LEU A 179 -12.36 -16.22 2.22
N ASP A 180 -11.99 -16.91 3.30
CA ASP A 180 -11.29 -18.20 3.26
C ASP A 180 -12.21 -19.42 3.14
N ARG A 181 -13.53 -19.19 3.16
CA ARG A 181 -14.55 -20.23 3.33
C ARG A 181 -15.70 -20.01 2.38
N VAL A 182 -16.20 -21.12 1.85
CA VAL A 182 -17.50 -21.26 1.22
C VAL A 182 -18.30 -22.29 2.01
N PHE A 183 -19.61 -22.36 1.81
CA PHE A 183 -20.46 -23.27 2.58
C PHE A 183 -21.05 -24.34 1.67
N VAL A 184 -20.91 -25.60 2.10
CA VAL A 184 -21.51 -26.77 1.44
C VAL A 184 -22.27 -27.54 2.52
N PHE A 185 -23.41 -28.12 2.17
CA PHE A 185 -24.16 -28.94 3.11
C PHE A 185 -23.47 -30.28 3.33
N ASP A 186 -23.23 -30.64 4.60
CA ASP A 186 -22.75 -31.95 5.01
C ASP A 186 -23.96 -32.81 5.38
N SER A 187 -24.38 -33.67 4.44
CA SER A 187 -25.52 -34.57 4.63
C SER A 187 -25.33 -35.54 5.81
N SER A 188 -24.09 -35.93 6.11
CA SER A 188 -23.80 -36.83 7.24
C SER A 188 -24.03 -36.18 8.60
N LYS A 189 -23.85 -34.85 8.67
CA LYS A 189 -24.04 -34.05 9.90
C LYS A 189 -25.30 -33.21 9.86
N CYS A 190 -26.08 -33.27 8.79
CA CYS A 190 -27.24 -32.42 8.53
C CYS A 190 -26.98 -30.93 8.80
N THR A 191 -25.79 -30.43 8.44
CA THR A 191 -25.38 -29.06 8.74
C THR A 191 -24.57 -28.44 7.60
N TRP A 192 -24.70 -27.12 7.43
CA TRP A 192 -23.83 -26.35 6.55
C TRP A 192 -22.42 -26.30 7.16
N ALA A 193 -21.43 -26.78 6.42
CA ALA A 193 -20.05 -26.84 6.85
C ALA A 193 -19.19 -25.86 6.04
N PRO A 194 -18.29 -25.09 6.70
CA PRO A 194 -17.31 -24.28 5.99
C PRO A 194 -16.32 -25.19 5.29
N LYS A 195 -16.26 -25.14 3.97
CA LYS A 195 -15.25 -25.79 3.15
C LYS A 195 -14.21 -24.75 2.77
N ARG A 196 -12.93 -25.05 3.01
CA ARG A 196 -11.85 -24.20 2.46
C ARG A 196 -11.94 -24.25 0.94
N SER A 197 -11.77 -23.09 0.32
CA SER A 197 -11.67 -23.02 -1.14
C SER A 197 -10.45 -23.84 -1.58
N ASN A 198 -10.67 -25.02 -2.16
CA ASN A 198 -9.60 -25.94 -2.54
C ASN A 198 -8.87 -25.42 -3.79
N GLY A 199 -7.58 -25.76 -3.96
CA GLY A 199 -6.88 -25.50 -5.21
C GLY A 199 -7.57 -26.19 -6.40
N PHE A 200 -7.41 -25.62 -7.59
CA PHE A 200 -7.93 -26.19 -8.84
C PHE A 200 -7.29 -27.57 -9.07
N LYS A 201 -8.02 -28.66 -8.82
CA LYS A 201 -7.55 -30.03 -9.10
C LYS A 201 -7.94 -30.42 -10.51
N SER A 202 -7.01 -30.99 -11.27
CA SER A 202 -7.30 -31.56 -12.58
C SER A 202 -8.06 -32.88 -12.43
N GLN A 203 -9.38 -32.83 -12.47
CA GLN A 203 -10.18 -34.00 -12.82
C GLN A 203 -10.82 -33.73 -14.18
N GLN A 204 -10.86 -34.72 -15.08
CA GLN A 204 -11.53 -34.57 -16.36
C GLN A 204 -13.03 -34.74 -16.14
N PHE A 205 -13.83 -33.70 -16.46
CA PHE A 205 -15.28 -33.83 -16.49
C PHE A 205 -15.71 -34.56 -17.77
N ASN A 206 -16.81 -35.32 -17.69
CA ASN A 206 -17.37 -36.01 -18.85
C ASN A 206 -17.75 -34.98 -19.93
N ARG A 207 -17.43 -35.26 -21.21
CA ARG A 207 -17.48 -34.30 -22.34
C ARG A 207 -18.90 -33.90 -22.78
N ASP A 208 -19.94 -34.42 -22.14
CA ASP A 208 -21.28 -34.50 -22.73
C ASP A 208 -22.19 -33.29 -22.47
N SER A 209 -21.90 -32.43 -21.48
CA SER A 209 -22.64 -31.16 -21.32
C SER A 209 -21.72 -29.98 -21.58
N ARG A 210 -21.88 -29.32 -22.73
CA ARG A 210 -21.19 -28.06 -23.05
C ARG A 210 -21.97 -26.83 -22.57
N GLU A 211 -23.17 -27.02 -22.02
CA GLU A 211 -24.02 -25.90 -21.63
C GLU A 211 -23.82 -25.50 -20.16
N LEU A 212 -24.03 -24.22 -19.87
CA LEU A 212 -24.16 -23.65 -18.53
C LEU A 212 -25.35 -22.70 -18.52
N LYS A 213 -26.17 -22.71 -17.47
CA LYS A 213 -27.23 -21.73 -17.27
C LYS A 213 -26.92 -20.86 -16.06
N PHE A 214 -26.89 -19.53 -16.21
CA PHE A 214 -26.73 -18.59 -15.10
C PHE A 214 -27.95 -17.70 -14.91
N ILE A 215 -28.23 -17.35 -13.65
CA ILE A 215 -29.35 -16.49 -13.27
C ILE A 215 -28.87 -15.33 -12.41
N THR A 216 -29.45 -14.15 -12.63
CA THR A 216 -29.39 -13.04 -11.68
C THR A 216 -30.77 -12.51 -11.33
N TRP A 217 -30.99 -12.20 -10.05
CA TRP A 217 -32.28 -11.68 -9.58
C TRP A 217 -32.14 -10.81 -8.33
N ASN A 218 -32.64 -9.57 -8.38
CA ASN A 218 -32.87 -8.77 -7.18
C ASN A 218 -34.07 -9.34 -6.41
N VAL A 219 -33.86 -9.81 -5.18
CA VAL A 219 -34.90 -10.52 -4.40
C VAL A 219 -35.77 -9.59 -3.55
N LEU A 220 -35.47 -8.29 -3.54
CA LEU A 220 -36.14 -7.25 -2.74
C LEU A 220 -36.15 -7.54 -1.22
N PHE A 221 -35.39 -6.75 -0.46
CA PHE A 221 -35.23 -6.95 0.98
C PHE A 221 -36.53 -6.72 1.78
N ASP A 222 -36.63 -7.32 2.97
CA ASP A 222 -37.76 -7.24 3.91
C ASP A 222 -37.54 -6.25 5.07
N LEU A 223 -36.81 -5.17 4.79
CA LEU A 223 -36.43 -4.14 5.75
C LEU A 223 -37.12 -2.82 5.48
N HIS A 224 -37.69 -2.23 6.52
CA HIS A 224 -38.41 -0.96 6.44
C HIS A 224 -37.87 0.05 7.43
N ARG A 225 -38.02 1.35 7.15
CA ARG A 225 -37.66 2.39 8.11
C ARG A 225 -38.85 2.72 8.99
N ASN A 226 -38.67 2.68 10.31
CA ASN A 226 -39.69 3.10 11.27
C ASN A 226 -39.74 4.64 11.42
N GLU A 227 -40.66 5.15 12.25
CA GLU A 227 -40.82 6.58 12.54
C GLU A 227 -39.55 7.25 13.10
N SER A 228 -38.66 6.46 13.73
CA SER A 228 -37.34 6.89 14.21
C SER A 228 -36.22 6.79 13.17
N ASP A 229 -36.54 6.49 11.90
CA ASP A 229 -35.60 6.32 10.78
C ASP A 229 -34.59 5.16 10.97
N GLU A 230 -34.90 4.24 11.89
CA GLU A 230 -34.16 3.00 12.12
C GLU A 230 -34.68 1.90 11.17
N LEU A 231 -33.77 1.06 10.67
CA LEU A 231 -34.12 -0.11 9.89
C LEU A 231 -34.71 -1.18 10.82
N VAL A 232 -35.99 -1.49 10.62
CA VAL A 232 -36.73 -2.52 11.36
C VAL A 232 -37.15 -3.61 10.39
N GLN A 233 -37.09 -4.86 10.88
CA GLN A 233 -37.63 -6.01 10.15
C GLN A 233 -39.16 -5.91 10.14
N GLY A 234 -39.75 -5.99 8.96
CA GLY A 234 -41.21 -5.94 8.82
C GLY A 234 -41.68 -6.84 7.68
N ASP A 235 -42.94 -7.24 7.75
CA ASP A 235 -43.65 -7.81 6.62
C ASP A 235 -44.12 -6.65 5.71
N ASP A 236 -44.33 -6.90 4.42
CA ASP A 236 -44.66 -5.91 3.36
C ASP A 236 -46.00 -5.17 3.57
N THR A 237 -46.53 -5.16 4.80
CA THR A 237 -47.67 -4.41 5.32
C THR A 237 -47.68 -2.92 4.94
N LEU A 238 -46.51 -2.31 4.66
CA LEU A 238 -46.39 -0.94 4.14
C LEU A 238 -46.90 -0.77 2.69
N LEU A 239 -47.10 -1.87 1.95
CA LEU A 239 -47.60 -1.89 0.57
C LEU A 239 -49.08 -2.26 0.46
N ASN A 240 -49.82 -2.33 1.59
CA ASN A 240 -51.20 -2.83 1.67
C ASN A 240 -51.38 -4.18 0.92
N ASP A 241 -50.36 -5.04 0.95
CA ASP A 241 -50.45 -6.36 0.33
C ASP A 241 -51.18 -7.34 1.26
N GLN A 242 -52.05 -8.16 0.68
CA GLN A 242 -52.77 -9.21 1.43
C GLN A 242 -51.88 -10.45 1.68
N ASP A 243 -50.74 -10.56 1.00
CA ASP A 243 -49.82 -11.71 1.06
C ASP A 243 -48.47 -11.37 1.72
N SER A 244 -48.01 -12.28 2.59
CA SER A 244 -46.78 -12.12 3.38
C SER A 244 -45.50 -12.20 2.53
N THR A 245 -44.43 -11.52 2.97
CA THR A 245 -43.06 -11.64 2.42
C THR A 245 -42.62 -13.11 2.26
N THR A 246 -43.09 -14.00 3.14
CA THR A 246 -42.75 -15.43 3.09
C THR A 246 -43.37 -16.14 1.88
N SER A 247 -44.61 -15.81 1.51
CA SER A 247 -45.28 -16.39 0.33
C SER A 247 -44.55 -15.99 -0.96
N ARG A 248 -44.11 -14.74 -1.02
CA ARG A 248 -43.31 -14.18 -2.12
C ARG A 248 -41.96 -14.89 -2.28
N TRP A 249 -41.26 -15.11 -1.17
CA TRP A 249 -40.00 -15.84 -1.15
C TRP A 249 -40.17 -17.29 -1.59
N GLN A 250 -41.31 -17.92 -1.28
CA GLN A 250 -41.61 -19.27 -1.76
C GLN A 250 -41.72 -19.30 -3.29
N ASN A 251 -42.50 -18.39 -3.89
CA ASN A 251 -42.59 -18.28 -5.36
C ASN A 251 -41.21 -18.07 -5.99
N LEU A 252 -40.37 -17.22 -5.39
CA LEU A 252 -39.01 -16.99 -5.85
C LEU A 252 -38.14 -18.25 -5.80
N ILE A 253 -38.25 -19.02 -4.70
CA ILE A 253 -37.52 -20.28 -4.51
C ILE A 253 -37.99 -21.33 -5.52
N ASP A 254 -39.30 -21.43 -5.74
CA ASP A 254 -39.90 -22.38 -6.67
C ASP A 254 -39.44 -22.09 -8.11
N ASP A 255 -39.46 -20.82 -8.53
CA ASP A 255 -38.96 -20.39 -9.84
C ASP A 255 -37.46 -20.70 -10.00
N LEU A 256 -36.65 -20.45 -8.97
CA LEU A 256 -35.21 -20.78 -8.99
C LEU A 256 -34.95 -22.29 -9.06
N GLU A 257 -35.78 -23.10 -8.40
CA GLU A 257 -35.69 -24.57 -8.43
C GLU A 257 -35.99 -25.11 -9.82
N VAL A 258 -37.10 -24.65 -10.42
CA VAL A 258 -37.54 -25.03 -11.78
C VAL A 258 -36.47 -24.68 -12.81
N GLU A 259 -35.90 -23.47 -12.72
CA GLU A 259 -34.89 -23.04 -13.66
C GLU A 259 -33.59 -23.85 -13.60
N SER A 260 -33.25 -24.36 -12.41
CA SER A 260 -32.11 -25.25 -12.15
C SER A 260 -30.78 -24.72 -12.72
N ALA A 261 -30.44 -23.46 -12.45
CA ALA A 261 -29.22 -22.83 -12.95
C ALA A 261 -27.91 -23.38 -12.34
N ASP A 262 -26.82 -23.36 -13.09
CA ASP A 262 -25.50 -23.76 -12.60
C ASP A 262 -24.88 -22.73 -11.65
N ALA A 263 -25.19 -21.45 -11.84
CA ALA A 263 -24.80 -20.36 -10.94
C ALA A 263 -25.93 -19.33 -10.80
N ILE A 264 -26.18 -18.89 -9.58
CA ILE A 264 -27.25 -17.96 -9.22
C ILE A 264 -26.65 -16.78 -8.45
N SER A 265 -26.91 -15.56 -8.90
CA SER A 265 -26.54 -14.32 -8.19
C SER A 265 -27.77 -13.56 -7.72
N LEU A 266 -27.87 -13.36 -6.42
CA LEU A 266 -28.99 -12.68 -5.79
C LEU A 266 -28.54 -11.36 -5.16
N GLN A 267 -29.30 -10.29 -5.37
CA GLN A 267 -29.07 -8.96 -4.78
C GLN A 267 -30.16 -8.64 -3.76
N GLU A 268 -29.87 -7.73 -2.83
CA GLU A 268 -30.77 -7.34 -1.72
C GLU A 268 -31.20 -8.50 -0.81
N VAL A 269 -30.36 -9.54 -0.73
CA VAL A 269 -30.63 -10.70 0.12
C VAL A 269 -30.54 -10.32 1.59
N THR A 270 -31.50 -10.75 2.40
CA THR A 270 -31.47 -10.58 3.85
C THR A 270 -31.11 -11.88 4.57
N PRO A 271 -30.62 -11.82 5.82
CA PRO A 271 -30.33 -13.01 6.61
C PRO A 271 -31.51 -13.98 6.76
N ARG A 272 -32.74 -13.47 6.80
CA ARG A 272 -33.96 -14.29 6.92
C ARG A 272 -34.24 -15.06 5.62
N PHE A 273 -33.99 -14.45 4.46
CA PHE A 273 -34.09 -15.15 3.18
C PHE A 273 -33.02 -16.26 3.06
N VAL A 274 -31.78 -16.01 3.50
CA VAL A 274 -30.73 -17.05 3.54
C VAL A 274 -31.19 -18.26 4.36
N GLN A 275 -31.81 -18.05 5.52
CA GLN A 275 -32.33 -19.14 6.36
C GLN A 275 -33.40 -19.99 5.65
N GLN A 276 -34.25 -19.38 4.81
CA GLN A 276 -35.26 -20.11 4.05
C GLN A 276 -34.62 -20.90 2.90
N LEU A 277 -33.77 -20.24 2.13
CA LEU A 277 -33.07 -20.88 1.00
C LEU A 277 -32.24 -22.08 1.45
N GLN A 278 -31.58 -21.98 2.61
CA GLN A 278 -30.79 -23.07 3.19
C GLN A 278 -31.58 -24.29 3.66
N ARG A 279 -32.90 -24.16 3.84
CA ARG A 279 -33.79 -25.28 4.20
C ARG A 279 -34.29 -26.05 2.98
N CYS A 280 -34.11 -25.51 1.79
CA CYS A 280 -34.57 -26.12 0.55
C CYS A 280 -33.70 -27.33 0.22
N GLN A 281 -34.32 -28.47 -0.07
CA GLN A 281 -33.61 -29.73 -0.30
C GLN A 281 -32.70 -29.66 -1.53
N TRP A 282 -33.19 -29.08 -2.64
CA TRP A 282 -32.40 -28.90 -3.87
C TRP A 282 -31.14 -28.05 -3.65
N VAL A 283 -31.19 -27.06 -2.73
CA VAL A 283 -30.03 -26.23 -2.38
C VAL A 283 -29.01 -27.04 -1.60
N GLN A 284 -29.47 -27.81 -0.60
CA GLN A 284 -28.62 -28.67 0.22
C GLN A 284 -27.93 -29.76 -0.62
N ASP A 285 -28.65 -30.34 -1.56
CA ASP A 285 -28.16 -31.48 -2.35
C ASP A 285 -27.17 -31.06 -3.44
N LEU A 286 -27.39 -29.89 -4.06
CA LEU A 286 -26.67 -29.52 -5.29
C LEU A 286 -25.74 -28.32 -5.13
N TYR A 287 -26.01 -27.38 -4.22
CA TYR A 287 -25.38 -26.05 -4.24
C TYR A 287 -24.39 -25.80 -3.09
N ALA A 288 -23.38 -25.00 -3.43
CA ALA A 288 -22.53 -24.31 -2.47
C ALA A 288 -22.93 -22.82 -2.39
N LEU A 289 -22.67 -22.20 -1.24
CA LEU A 289 -23.08 -20.82 -0.93
C LEU A 289 -21.87 -19.95 -0.58
N SER A 290 -21.95 -18.67 -0.96
CA SER A 290 -20.99 -17.65 -0.54
C SER A 290 -21.16 -17.18 0.92
N ALA A 291 -22.35 -17.34 1.50
CA ALA A 291 -22.68 -17.00 2.89
C ALA A 291 -23.74 -17.96 3.45
N GLU A 292 -23.79 -18.09 4.78
CA GLU A 292 -24.71 -18.98 5.49
C GLU A 292 -25.32 -18.29 6.73
N SER A 293 -26.37 -18.85 7.33
CA SER A 293 -27.09 -18.26 8.46
C SER A 293 -26.22 -17.88 9.67
N LYS A 294 -25.13 -18.59 9.96
CA LYS A 294 -24.18 -18.31 11.05
C LYS A 294 -22.95 -17.51 10.60
N ASP A 295 -22.76 -17.32 9.29
CA ASP A 295 -21.67 -16.52 8.71
C ASP A 295 -22.21 -15.73 7.52
N LEU A 296 -22.79 -14.57 7.85
CA LEU A 296 -23.52 -13.70 6.94
C LEU A 296 -22.60 -12.66 6.27
N ARG A 297 -21.29 -12.91 6.19
CA ARG A 297 -20.35 -11.97 5.55
C ARG A 297 -20.75 -11.77 4.08
N GLY A 298 -21.13 -10.54 3.74
CA GLY A 298 -21.70 -10.17 2.44
C GLY A 298 -23.23 -10.00 2.42
N VAL A 299 -23.93 -10.37 3.49
CA VAL A 299 -25.40 -10.29 3.64
C VAL A 299 -25.80 -9.53 4.94
N GLU A 300 -24.85 -9.03 5.73
CA GLU A 300 -25.15 -8.36 7.00
C GLU A 300 -25.97 -7.07 6.83
N THR A 301 -27.12 -7.04 7.53
CA THR A 301 -28.35 -6.29 7.23
C THR A 301 -29.00 -6.73 5.91
N TYR A 302 -28.36 -6.51 4.77
CA TYR A 302 -28.73 -7.08 3.46
C TYR A 302 -27.54 -6.99 2.49
N GLY A 303 -27.53 -7.78 1.40
CA GLY A 303 -26.43 -7.72 0.44
C GLY A 303 -26.51 -8.72 -0.72
N ASN A 304 -25.35 -9.23 -1.13
CA ASN A 304 -25.20 -10.07 -2.33
C ASN A 304 -24.88 -11.52 -1.94
N LEU A 305 -25.56 -12.48 -2.56
CA LEU A 305 -25.35 -13.92 -2.38
C LEU A 305 -25.05 -14.57 -3.73
N ILE A 306 -24.06 -15.47 -3.78
CA ILE A 306 -23.82 -16.33 -4.94
C ILE A 306 -24.01 -17.79 -4.52
N LEU A 307 -24.75 -18.54 -5.34
CA LEU A 307 -24.88 -19.99 -5.25
C LEU A 307 -24.35 -20.62 -6.53
N TRP A 308 -23.74 -21.80 -6.42
CA TRP A 308 -23.31 -22.57 -7.59
C TRP A 308 -23.43 -24.07 -7.37
N LYS A 309 -23.76 -24.80 -8.44
CA LYS A 309 -23.84 -26.27 -8.41
C LYS A 309 -22.45 -26.87 -8.23
N THR A 310 -22.32 -27.70 -7.21
CA THR A 310 -21.07 -28.44 -6.93
C THR A 310 -20.82 -29.55 -7.96
N THR A 311 -21.87 -30.00 -8.66
CA THR A 311 -21.76 -30.93 -9.78
C THR A 311 -21.21 -30.25 -11.03
N SER A 312 -21.50 -28.97 -11.25
CA SER A 312 -21.11 -28.25 -12.47
C SER A 312 -19.69 -27.66 -12.36
N PHE A 313 -19.20 -27.42 -11.15
CA PHE A 313 -17.87 -26.86 -10.87
C PHE A 313 -17.05 -27.74 -9.92
N GLN A 314 -15.87 -28.17 -10.37
CA GLN A 314 -14.95 -29.08 -9.65
C GLN A 314 -14.26 -28.44 -8.44
N GLY A 315 -14.28 -27.11 -8.37
CA GLY A 315 -13.67 -26.36 -7.28
C GLY A 315 -14.04 -24.90 -7.32
N CYS A 316 -13.86 -24.23 -6.19
CA CYS A 316 -13.96 -22.79 -6.08
C CYS A 316 -12.70 -22.25 -5.38
N LYS A 317 -12.26 -21.06 -5.77
CA LYS A 317 -11.13 -20.33 -5.19
C LYS A 317 -11.42 -18.83 -5.17
N GLY A 318 -10.86 -18.10 -4.21
CA GLY A 318 -10.86 -16.64 -4.22
C GLY A 318 -12.26 -16.04 -4.12
N LEU A 319 -12.91 -16.24 -2.97
CA LEU A 319 -14.10 -15.49 -2.62
C LEU A 319 -13.68 -14.10 -2.13
N HIS A 320 -14.06 -13.06 -2.85
CA HIS A 320 -13.65 -11.69 -2.57
C HIS A 320 -14.87 -10.79 -2.38
N LEU A 321 -14.92 -10.09 -1.27
CA LEU A 321 -15.99 -9.16 -0.91
C LEU A 321 -15.52 -7.72 -1.07
N CYS A 322 -16.27 -6.90 -1.81
CA CYS A 322 -16.05 -5.46 -1.92
C CYS A 322 -16.93 -4.72 -0.90
N VAL A 323 -16.30 -4.03 0.05
CA VAL A 323 -16.99 -3.28 1.10
C VAL A 323 -16.70 -1.79 0.96
N ASP A 324 -17.74 -0.96 0.99
CA ASP A 324 -17.63 0.51 1.02
C ASP A 324 -18.50 1.07 2.14
N GLN A 325 -17.88 1.80 3.08
CA GLN A 325 -18.54 2.36 4.26
C GLN A 325 -19.40 1.36 5.04
N GLY A 326 -18.94 0.10 5.13
CA GLY A 326 -19.64 -0.98 5.82
C GLY A 326 -20.77 -1.63 5.03
N ARG A 327 -20.99 -1.25 3.76
CA ARG A 327 -21.99 -1.88 2.87
C ARG A 327 -21.31 -2.77 1.84
N ASN A 328 -21.91 -3.93 1.56
CA ASN A 328 -21.50 -4.80 0.47
C ASN A 328 -21.83 -4.12 -0.88
N ARG A 329 -20.82 -3.92 -1.72
CA ARG A 329 -20.96 -3.39 -3.09
C ARG A 329 -20.88 -4.45 -4.17
N GLY A 330 -20.28 -5.59 -3.85
CA GLY A 330 -20.18 -6.71 -4.75
C GLY A 330 -19.36 -7.85 -4.17
N ILE A 331 -19.53 -9.03 -4.73
CA ILE A 331 -18.82 -10.24 -4.35
C ILE A 331 -18.33 -10.97 -5.60
N VAL A 332 -17.11 -11.49 -5.58
CA VAL A 332 -16.49 -12.21 -6.70
C VAL A 332 -16.06 -13.58 -6.23
N VAL A 333 -16.37 -14.62 -7.01
CA VAL A 333 -15.95 -16.00 -6.76
C VAL A 333 -15.33 -16.60 -8.03
N SER A 334 -14.23 -17.35 -7.90
CA SER A 334 -13.65 -18.08 -9.04
C SER A 334 -14.11 -19.54 -9.01
N LEU A 335 -14.87 -19.96 -10.01
CA LEU A 335 -15.46 -21.30 -10.13
C LEU A 335 -14.76 -22.09 -11.25
N ALA A 336 -14.21 -23.26 -10.95
CA ALA A 336 -13.45 -24.04 -11.92
C ALA A 336 -14.26 -25.17 -12.54
N ARG A 337 -14.12 -25.31 -13.85
CA ARG A 337 -14.64 -26.42 -14.66
C ARG A 337 -13.56 -26.82 -15.66
N ASN A 338 -12.97 -27.99 -15.48
CA ASN A 338 -11.78 -28.42 -16.23
C ASN A 338 -10.64 -27.40 -16.06
N ASN A 339 -10.01 -26.95 -17.16
CA ASN A 339 -8.97 -25.91 -17.13
C ASN A 339 -9.55 -24.48 -17.18
N THR A 340 -10.88 -24.32 -17.27
CA THR A 340 -11.56 -23.03 -17.35
C THR A 340 -11.99 -22.55 -15.97
N VAL A 341 -11.78 -21.28 -15.66
CA VAL A 341 -12.12 -20.66 -14.37
C VAL A 341 -13.06 -19.49 -14.61
N PHE A 342 -14.32 -19.64 -14.23
CA PHE A 342 -15.34 -18.60 -14.30
C PHE A 342 -15.20 -17.67 -13.09
N ASN A 343 -14.78 -16.42 -13.32
CA ASN A 343 -14.73 -15.40 -12.29
C ASN A 343 -16.08 -14.67 -12.25
N VAL A 344 -16.99 -15.16 -11.42
CA VAL A 344 -18.38 -14.68 -11.33
C VAL A 344 -18.46 -13.57 -10.29
N ALA A 345 -18.82 -12.37 -10.72
CA ALA A 345 -19.06 -11.20 -9.88
C ALA A 345 -20.56 -10.93 -9.75
N ASN A 346 -21.04 -10.78 -8.52
CA ASN A 346 -22.40 -10.34 -8.21
C ASN A 346 -22.35 -8.87 -7.72
N VAL A 347 -23.09 -7.97 -8.38
CA VAL A 347 -23.08 -6.53 -8.13
C VAL A 347 -24.48 -5.98 -7.84
N HIS A 348 -24.54 -4.96 -6.98
CA HIS A 348 -25.73 -4.12 -6.82
C HIS A 348 -25.27 -2.66 -6.83
N LEU A 349 -25.29 -2.06 -8.03
CA LEU A 349 -24.74 -0.73 -8.26
C LEU A 349 -25.69 0.35 -7.75
N PRO A 350 -25.22 1.58 -7.46
CA PRO A 350 -26.05 2.55 -6.77
C PRO A 350 -27.23 3.05 -7.62
N ALA A 351 -28.43 2.88 -7.07
CA ALA A 351 -29.64 3.53 -7.55
C ALA A 351 -29.57 5.06 -7.37
N ASP A 352 -30.23 5.79 -8.27
CA ASP A 352 -30.36 7.25 -8.17
C ASP A 352 -31.13 7.66 -6.91
N GLN A 353 -30.78 8.80 -6.32
CA GLN A 353 -31.39 9.28 -5.09
C GLN A 353 -32.21 10.54 -5.32
N ARG A 354 -33.35 10.66 -4.65
CA ARG A 354 -34.16 11.87 -4.65
C ARG A 354 -33.65 12.83 -3.60
N ASP A 355 -33.48 14.09 -3.97
CA ASP A 355 -33.22 15.14 -3.00
C ASP A 355 -34.52 15.44 -2.24
N LYS A 356 -34.52 15.21 -0.91
CA LYS A 356 -35.71 15.37 -0.07
C LYS A 356 -36.20 16.81 -0.02
N THR A 357 -35.35 17.80 -0.32
CA THR A 357 -35.69 19.23 -0.25
C THR A 357 -36.12 19.83 -1.58
N SER A 358 -35.53 19.40 -2.72
CA SER A 358 -35.87 19.94 -4.05
C SER A 358 -36.80 19.04 -4.87
N GLY A 359 -36.97 17.77 -4.46
CA GLY A 359 -37.76 16.79 -5.21
C GLY A 359 -37.08 16.28 -6.49
N GLU A 360 -35.90 16.79 -6.84
CA GLU A 360 -35.11 16.42 -8.02
C GLU A 360 -34.33 15.12 -7.81
N THR A 361 -34.15 14.35 -8.88
CA THR A 361 -33.34 13.13 -8.87
C THR A 361 -31.88 13.46 -9.12
N ARG A 362 -30.98 13.09 -8.20
CA ARG A 362 -29.53 13.18 -8.39
C ARG A 362 -29.05 11.98 -9.20
N ASP A 363 -28.53 12.25 -10.40
CA ASP A 363 -27.90 11.25 -11.26
C ASP A 363 -26.63 10.67 -10.59
N ARG A 364 -26.60 9.34 -10.43
CA ARG A 364 -25.47 8.60 -9.83
C ARG A 364 -24.65 7.80 -10.84
N THR A 365 -24.73 8.11 -12.14
CA THR A 365 -23.95 7.46 -13.21
C THR A 365 -22.46 7.37 -12.89
N LYS A 366 -21.84 8.47 -12.44
CA LYS A 366 -20.42 8.47 -12.04
C LYS A 366 -20.14 7.55 -10.84
N ALA A 367 -21.08 7.34 -9.93
CA ALA A 367 -20.89 6.40 -8.83
C ALA A 367 -20.94 4.95 -9.31
N ARG A 368 -21.89 4.63 -10.19
CA ARG A 368 -21.99 3.30 -10.80
C ARG A 368 -20.74 2.93 -11.59
N GLN A 369 -20.21 3.84 -12.42
CA GLN A 369 -18.97 3.62 -13.18
C GLN A 369 -17.77 3.29 -12.27
N ARG A 370 -17.65 3.96 -11.13
CA ARG A 370 -16.57 3.71 -10.17
C ARG A 370 -16.68 2.36 -9.46
N GLU A 371 -17.89 2.03 -9.01
CA GLU A 371 -18.15 0.74 -8.36
C GLU A 371 -17.89 -0.40 -9.35
N PHE A 372 -18.38 -0.26 -10.58
CA PHE A 372 -18.11 -1.21 -11.66
C PHE A 372 -16.61 -1.30 -12.01
N GLY A 373 -15.91 -0.17 -12.12
CA GLY A 373 -14.46 -0.16 -12.37
C GLY A 373 -13.66 -0.86 -11.27
N SER A 374 -14.09 -0.78 -10.00
CA SER A 374 -13.50 -1.56 -8.90
C SER A 374 -13.63 -3.08 -9.13
N ILE A 375 -14.80 -3.54 -9.57
CA ILE A 375 -15.05 -4.95 -9.90
C ILE A 375 -14.17 -5.39 -11.08
N VAL A 376 -14.13 -4.60 -12.17
CA VAL A 376 -13.32 -4.91 -13.35
C VAL A 376 -11.83 -5.01 -13.02
N GLY A 377 -11.30 -4.08 -12.21
CA GLY A 377 -9.92 -4.15 -11.73
C GLY A 377 -9.64 -5.45 -10.98
N LYS A 378 -10.54 -5.86 -10.06
CA LYS A 378 -10.39 -7.14 -9.35
C LYS A 378 -10.38 -8.33 -10.31
N LEU A 379 -11.25 -8.33 -11.33
CA LEU A 379 -11.31 -9.38 -12.34
C LEU A 379 -10.03 -9.44 -13.19
N GLN A 380 -9.45 -8.29 -13.57
CA GLN A 380 -8.16 -8.24 -14.28
C GLN A 380 -7.02 -8.87 -13.46
N LEU A 381 -6.96 -8.57 -12.16
CA LEU A 381 -5.95 -9.14 -11.26
C LEU A 381 -6.10 -10.67 -11.13
N LEU A 382 -7.34 -11.16 -11.04
CA LEU A 382 -7.63 -12.59 -11.00
C LEU A 382 -7.24 -13.25 -12.33
N GLU A 383 -7.61 -12.66 -13.46
CA GLU A 383 -7.27 -13.14 -14.81
C GLU A 383 -5.76 -13.33 -14.97
N GLN A 384 -4.99 -12.29 -14.62
CA GLN A 384 -3.53 -12.30 -14.71
C GLN A 384 -2.90 -13.41 -13.84
N ASN A 385 -3.39 -13.57 -12.60
CA ASN A 385 -2.86 -14.55 -11.67
C ASN A 385 -3.21 -15.99 -12.03
N GLN A 386 -4.40 -16.22 -12.57
CA GLN A 386 -4.88 -17.53 -13.00
C GLN A 386 -4.17 -17.98 -14.27
N ARG A 387 -3.92 -17.08 -15.22
CA ARG A 387 -3.13 -17.39 -16.43
C ARG A 387 -1.68 -17.77 -16.12
N LYS A 388 -1.03 -17.14 -15.13
CA LYS A 388 0.29 -17.58 -14.63
C LYS A 388 0.29 -19.02 -14.09
N GLN A 389 -0.87 -19.55 -13.74
CA GLN A 389 -1.08 -20.93 -13.31
C GLN A 389 -1.54 -21.85 -14.46
N ASN A 390 -1.46 -21.40 -15.72
CA ASN A 390 -1.94 -22.11 -16.92
C ASN A 390 -3.45 -22.44 -16.88
N LEU A 391 -4.26 -21.56 -16.28
CA LEU A 391 -5.73 -21.66 -16.26
C LEU A 391 -6.34 -20.71 -17.28
N TYR A 392 -7.56 -21.01 -17.73
CA TYR A 392 -8.33 -20.21 -18.70
C TYR A 392 -9.43 -19.42 -17.99
N PRO A 393 -9.16 -18.17 -17.57
CA PRO A 393 -10.15 -17.35 -16.87
C PRO A 393 -11.24 -16.79 -17.78
N VAL A 394 -12.49 -16.84 -17.33
CA VAL A 394 -13.67 -16.28 -18.01
C VAL A 394 -14.40 -15.34 -17.04
N PRO A 395 -14.26 -14.01 -17.20
CA PRO A 395 -14.92 -13.03 -16.36
C PRO A 395 -16.42 -12.92 -16.68
N VAL A 396 -17.28 -12.95 -15.65
CA VAL A 396 -18.73 -12.82 -15.77
C VAL A 396 -19.22 -11.88 -14.68
N VAL A 397 -19.95 -10.83 -15.03
CA VAL A 397 -20.57 -9.90 -14.06
C VAL A 397 -22.08 -9.99 -14.16
N MET A 398 -22.74 -10.25 -13.04
CA MET A 398 -24.18 -10.43 -12.96
C MET A 398 -24.74 -9.53 -11.85
N GLY A 399 -25.93 -8.99 -12.04
CA GLY A 399 -26.61 -8.26 -10.97
C GLY A 399 -27.44 -7.09 -11.44
N ASP A 400 -27.83 -6.27 -10.47
CA ASP A 400 -28.56 -5.03 -10.67
C ASP A 400 -27.58 -3.87 -10.90
N PHE A 401 -27.55 -3.40 -12.14
CA PHE A 401 -26.69 -2.30 -12.56
C PHE A 401 -27.32 -0.92 -12.31
N ASN A 402 -28.61 -0.87 -11.97
CA ASN A 402 -29.36 0.38 -11.80
C ASN A 402 -29.19 1.36 -12.99
N SER A 403 -28.99 0.81 -14.20
CA SER A 403 -28.67 1.56 -15.43
C SER A 403 -29.58 1.14 -16.58
N GLY A 404 -30.34 2.10 -17.09
CA GLY A 404 -31.23 1.90 -18.24
C GLY A 404 -30.52 1.85 -19.59
N GLU A 405 -31.30 1.61 -20.65
CA GLU A 405 -30.83 1.52 -22.05
C GLU A 405 -30.34 2.87 -22.61
N ASN A 406 -30.85 4.00 -22.09
CA ASN A 406 -30.50 5.36 -22.53
C ASN A 406 -29.39 6.02 -21.69
N GLU A 407 -28.85 5.32 -20.68
CA GLU A 407 -27.73 5.82 -19.89
C GLU A 407 -26.41 5.50 -20.62
N PRO A 408 -25.40 6.41 -20.63
CA PRO A 408 -24.14 6.17 -21.33
C PRO A 408 -23.54 4.87 -20.81
N ASN A 409 -23.38 3.86 -21.69
CA ASN A 409 -22.98 2.50 -21.32
C ASN A 409 -21.99 2.52 -20.16
N ILE A 410 -22.43 2.12 -18.97
CA ILE A 410 -21.53 1.92 -17.82
C ILE A 410 -20.44 0.91 -18.19
N PHE A 411 -20.74 0.11 -19.22
CA PHE A 411 -19.93 -0.86 -19.92
C PHE A 411 -19.30 -0.36 -21.23
N LYS A 412 -19.06 0.95 -21.44
CA LYS A 412 -18.41 1.49 -22.69
C LYS A 412 -17.04 0.86 -23.02
N SER A 413 -16.54 -0.08 -22.23
CA SER A 413 -15.46 -0.96 -22.62
C SER A 413 -15.90 -1.92 -23.71
N GLU A 414 -15.15 -2.01 -24.81
CA GLU A 414 -15.27 -3.07 -25.84
C GLU A 414 -15.11 -4.50 -25.27
N HIS A 415 -14.83 -4.63 -23.98
CA HIS A 415 -14.47 -5.88 -23.30
C HIS A 415 -15.64 -6.60 -22.66
N PHE A 416 -16.80 -5.94 -22.50
CA PHE A 416 -17.93 -6.51 -21.80
C PHE A 416 -19.15 -6.47 -22.69
N VAL A 417 -19.73 -7.65 -22.94
CA VAL A 417 -20.91 -7.80 -23.78
C VAL A 417 -22.10 -8.18 -22.92
N ASP A 418 -23.18 -7.44 -23.08
CA ASP A 418 -24.46 -7.80 -22.53
C ASP A 418 -24.98 -9.07 -23.21
N ALA A 419 -25.07 -10.17 -22.45
CA ALA A 419 -25.43 -11.48 -22.98
C ALA A 419 -26.80 -11.49 -23.66
N TRP A 420 -27.73 -10.65 -23.18
CA TRP A 420 -29.07 -10.52 -23.74
C TRP A 420 -29.04 -9.96 -25.17
N LEU A 421 -28.13 -9.01 -25.44
CA LEU A 421 -28.01 -8.33 -26.74
C LEU A 421 -27.07 -9.05 -27.70
N HIS A 422 -26.52 -10.20 -27.31
CA HIS A 422 -25.55 -10.90 -28.12
C HIS A 422 -26.20 -11.48 -29.39
N PRO A 423 -25.58 -11.38 -30.59
CA PRO A 423 -26.23 -11.76 -31.84
C PRO A 423 -26.66 -13.23 -31.96
N SER A 424 -25.99 -14.15 -31.25
CA SER A 424 -26.34 -15.57 -31.24
C SER A 424 -27.48 -15.93 -30.28
N ASN A 425 -27.90 -14.98 -29.44
CA ASN A 425 -28.84 -15.24 -28.36
C ASN A 425 -30.28 -15.22 -28.88
N LYS A 426 -31.03 -16.29 -28.63
CA LYS A 426 -32.48 -16.34 -28.87
C LYS A 426 -33.21 -15.85 -27.62
N ILE A 427 -34.01 -14.80 -27.76
CA ILE A 427 -34.80 -14.24 -26.67
C ILE A 427 -36.19 -14.87 -26.73
N GLU A 428 -36.57 -15.60 -25.69
CA GLU A 428 -37.87 -16.30 -25.63
C GLU A 428 -39.01 -15.39 -25.13
N SER A 429 -38.68 -14.35 -24.36
CA SER A 429 -39.67 -13.43 -23.81
C SER A 429 -40.08 -12.36 -24.83
N GLU A 430 -41.39 -12.09 -24.95
CA GLU A 430 -41.92 -10.97 -25.74
C GLU A 430 -41.52 -9.59 -25.18
N HIS A 431 -41.02 -9.57 -23.94
CA HIS A 431 -40.64 -8.37 -23.21
C HIS A 431 -39.19 -8.46 -22.71
N SER A 432 -38.51 -7.31 -22.59
CA SER A 432 -37.09 -7.22 -22.22
C SER A 432 -36.81 -6.49 -20.90
N PHE A 433 -37.81 -5.82 -20.31
CA PHE A 433 -37.59 -4.98 -19.13
C PHE A 433 -37.63 -5.79 -17.84
N THR A 434 -36.55 -5.69 -17.05
CA THR A 434 -36.46 -6.38 -15.75
C THR A 434 -37.16 -5.60 -14.65
N PHE A 435 -37.15 -4.26 -14.71
CA PHE A 435 -38.00 -3.40 -13.90
C PHE A 435 -39.13 -2.82 -14.77
N ASP A 436 -40.27 -3.52 -14.79
CA ASP A 436 -41.45 -3.13 -15.56
C ASP A 436 -42.67 -2.92 -14.67
N TRP A 437 -42.88 -1.68 -14.24
CA TRP A 437 -44.03 -1.30 -13.42
C TRP A 437 -45.39 -1.42 -14.14
N LYS A 438 -45.43 -1.61 -15.47
CA LYS A 438 -46.69 -1.83 -16.19
C LYS A 438 -47.18 -3.27 -16.06
N ARG A 439 -46.24 -4.22 -15.97
CA ARG A 439 -46.51 -5.67 -15.91
C ARG A 439 -46.38 -6.22 -14.50
N ASN A 440 -45.49 -5.66 -13.70
CA ASN A 440 -45.24 -6.06 -12.34
C ASN A 440 -45.99 -5.12 -11.36
N GLN A 441 -47.05 -5.65 -10.74
CA GLN A 441 -47.87 -4.92 -9.79
C GLN A 441 -47.05 -4.41 -8.59
N ARG A 442 -46.03 -5.16 -8.16
CA ARG A 442 -45.15 -4.78 -7.05
C ARG A 442 -44.22 -3.63 -7.43
N ALA A 443 -43.61 -3.70 -8.61
CA ALA A 443 -42.84 -2.59 -9.20
C ALA A 443 -43.68 -1.30 -9.32
N ASN A 444 -44.97 -1.42 -9.62
CA ASN A 444 -45.88 -0.28 -9.63
C ASN A 444 -46.08 0.33 -8.24
N LYS A 445 -46.15 -0.48 -7.17
CA LYS A 445 -46.26 0.00 -5.80
C LYS A 445 -44.94 0.62 -5.31
N THR A 446 -43.78 -0.01 -5.53
CA THR A 446 -42.47 0.55 -5.16
C THR A 446 -42.16 1.84 -5.93
N ARG A 447 -42.69 1.99 -7.15
CA ARG A 447 -42.59 3.24 -7.93
C ARG A 447 -43.25 4.45 -7.25
N GLN A 448 -44.38 4.28 -6.54
CA GLN A 448 -45.14 5.40 -5.95
C GLN A 448 -44.33 6.19 -4.91
N HIS A 449 -43.33 5.56 -4.27
CA HIS A 449 -42.48 6.15 -3.23
C HIS A 449 -41.14 6.71 -3.75
N GLY A 450 -40.81 6.58 -5.05
CA GLY A 450 -39.47 7.00 -5.55
C GLY A 450 -39.28 7.21 -7.06
N HIS A 451 -40.20 6.75 -7.93
CA HIS A 451 -39.96 6.68 -9.38
C HIS A 451 -41.14 7.17 -10.24
N GLN A 452 -41.78 8.28 -9.87
CA GLN A 452 -43.03 8.70 -10.53
C GLN A 452 -42.94 9.05 -12.04
N LYS A 453 -41.78 9.02 -12.72
CA LYS A 453 -41.69 9.48 -14.14
C LYS A 453 -40.77 8.68 -15.10
N ARG A 454 -40.31 7.47 -14.78
CA ARG A 454 -39.43 6.70 -15.70
C ARG A 454 -40.17 5.57 -16.41
N ASP A 455 -39.87 5.39 -17.69
CA ASP A 455 -40.32 4.23 -18.46
C ASP A 455 -39.72 2.93 -17.90
N PRO A 456 -40.33 1.75 -18.19
CA PRO A 456 -39.74 0.45 -17.91
C PRO A 456 -38.30 0.32 -18.46
N ARG A 457 -37.41 -0.38 -17.74
CA ARG A 457 -35.99 -0.49 -18.09
C ARG A 457 -35.42 -1.87 -17.76
N ARG A 458 -34.43 -2.29 -18.53
CA ARG A 458 -33.58 -3.46 -18.25
C ARG A 458 -32.39 -3.03 -17.41
N ILE A 459 -32.45 -3.25 -16.11
CA ILE A 459 -31.42 -2.84 -15.15
C ILE A 459 -30.65 -4.03 -14.56
N ASP A 460 -31.24 -5.22 -14.58
CA ASP A 460 -30.57 -6.47 -14.25
C ASP A 460 -29.92 -7.05 -15.52
N ARG A 461 -28.64 -7.41 -15.42
CA ARG A 461 -27.85 -7.83 -16.59
C ARG A 461 -26.88 -8.94 -16.24
N ILE A 462 -26.60 -9.78 -17.24
CA ILE A 462 -25.45 -10.70 -17.25
C ILE A 462 -24.51 -10.23 -18.35
N VAL A 463 -23.29 -9.89 -17.96
CA VAL A 463 -22.30 -9.25 -18.84
C VAL A 463 -21.03 -10.10 -18.87
N LEU A 464 -20.62 -10.45 -20.08
CA LEU A 464 -19.55 -11.40 -20.36
C LEU A 464 -18.27 -10.68 -20.75
N GLY A 465 -17.15 -11.08 -20.18
CA GLY A 465 -15.83 -10.59 -20.58
C GLY A 465 -15.36 -11.15 -21.94
N SER A 466 -15.79 -12.36 -22.33
CA SER A 466 -15.33 -13.05 -23.54
C SER A 466 -16.50 -13.43 -24.45
N GLN A 467 -16.37 -13.16 -25.76
CA GLN A 467 -17.33 -13.58 -26.80
C GLN A 467 -16.98 -14.94 -27.42
N ASP A 468 -15.72 -15.38 -27.29
CA ASP A 468 -15.20 -16.57 -27.99
C ASP A 468 -15.24 -17.84 -27.13
N ASP A 469 -15.23 -17.70 -25.80
CA ASP A 469 -15.14 -18.84 -24.86
C ASP A 469 -16.50 -19.29 -24.33
N ILE A 470 -17.43 -18.36 -24.19
CA ILE A 470 -18.79 -18.59 -23.70
C ILE A 470 -19.77 -17.82 -24.58
N VAL A 471 -20.67 -18.54 -25.26
CA VAL A 471 -21.60 -17.94 -26.21
C VAL A 471 -23.02 -18.08 -25.67
N PRO A 472 -23.76 -16.98 -25.43
CA PRO A 472 -25.16 -17.08 -25.04
C PRO A 472 -25.99 -17.64 -26.18
N THR A 473 -26.81 -18.65 -25.87
CA THR A 473 -27.68 -19.33 -26.84
C THR A 473 -29.14 -18.97 -26.63
N HIS A 474 -29.57 -18.85 -25.37
CA HIS A 474 -30.96 -18.56 -25.01
C HIS A 474 -31.03 -17.63 -23.81
N SER A 475 -31.99 -16.70 -23.81
CA SER A 475 -32.30 -15.83 -22.67
C SER A 475 -33.80 -15.68 -22.45
N CYS A 476 -34.21 -15.63 -21.19
CA CYS A 476 -35.59 -15.39 -20.80
C CYS A 476 -35.69 -14.57 -19.50
N LEU A 477 -36.86 -13.97 -19.26
CA LEU A 477 -37.21 -13.38 -17.97
C LEU A 477 -37.76 -14.47 -17.04
N VAL A 478 -37.28 -14.47 -15.80
CA VAL A 478 -37.72 -15.38 -14.73
C VAL A 478 -38.73 -14.66 -13.83
N GLY A 479 -39.79 -15.36 -13.42
CA GLY A 479 -40.86 -14.80 -12.60
C GLY A 479 -41.89 -13.97 -13.37
N ASP A 480 -41.92 -14.09 -14.71
CA ASP A 480 -42.85 -13.41 -15.62
C ASP A 480 -44.13 -14.23 -15.93
N SER A 481 -44.42 -15.24 -15.11
CA SER A 481 -45.60 -16.09 -15.27
C SER A 481 -46.86 -15.30 -14.88
N SER A 482 -47.83 -15.24 -15.79
CA SER A 482 -49.04 -14.41 -15.71
C SER A 482 -50.09 -14.88 -14.68
N VAL A 483 -49.74 -15.79 -13.77
CA VAL A 483 -50.65 -16.42 -12.81
C VAL A 483 -50.05 -16.34 -11.39
N GLY A 484 -50.24 -15.21 -10.72
CA GLY A 484 -49.82 -15.02 -9.33
C GLY A 484 -49.29 -13.61 -9.04
N LEU A 485 -49.01 -13.31 -7.77
CA LEU A 485 -48.31 -12.10 -7.37
C LEU A 485 -46.81 -12.21 -7.69
N PRO A 486 -46.18 -11.18 -8.27
CA PRO A 486 -44.75 -11.18 -8.59
C PRO A 486 -43.85 -11.44 -7.37
N ALA A 487 -42.89 -12.35 -7.53
CA ALA A 487 -41.94 -12.76 -6.50
C ALA A 487 -40.95 -11.64 -6.07
N SER A 488 -40.78 -10.62 -6.90
CA SER A 488 -39.97 -9.43 -6.63
C SER A 488 -40.54 -8.26 -7.44
N ASP A 489 -40.09 -7.03 -7.17
CA ASP A 489 -40.36 -5.89 -8.06
C ASP A 489 -39.44 -5.86 -9.30
N HIS A 490 -38.53 -6.82 -9.39
CA HIS A 490 -37.76 -7.12 -10.60
C HIS A 490 -38.14 -8.50 -11.14
N PHE A 491 -38.13 -8.66 -12.46
CA PHE A 491 -38.04 -9.96 -13.11
C PHE A 491 -36.58 -10.41 -13.17
N GLY A 492 -36.34 -11.70 -12.90
CA GLY A 492 -35.00 -12.28 -12.98
C GLY A 492 -34.54 -12.43 -14.43
N VAL A 493 -33.23 -12.56 -14.65
CA VAL A 493 -32.64 -12.79 -15.97
C VAL A 493 -31.95 -14.15 -15.95
N SER A 494 -32.40 -15.05 -16.82
CA SER A 494 -31.78 -16.36 -17.07
C SER A 494 -31.12 -16.37 -18.43
N VAL A 495 -29.88 -16.84 -18.49
CA VAL A 495 -29.13 -16.98 -19.75
C VAL A 495 -28.45 -18.35 -19.77
N THR A 496 -28.68 -19.08 -20.86
CA THR A 496 -27.99 -20.33 -21.18
C THR A 496 -26.84 -20.04 -22.14
N PHE A 497 -25.70 -20.67 -21.89
CA PHE A 497 -24.47 -20.50 -22.63
C PHE A 497 -23.93 -21.83 -23.14
N GLU A 498 -23.36 -21.81 -24.34
CA GLU A 498 -22.47 -22.86 -24.81
C GLU A 498 -21.02 -22.51 -24.45
N VAL A 499 -20.35 -23.41 -23.71
CA VAL A 499 -18.93 -23.29 -23.36
C VAL A 499 -18.10 -23.92 -24.47
N LYS A 500 -17.30 -23.09 -25.15
CA LYS A 500 -16.38 -23.54 -26.20
C LYS A 500 -15.10 -24.10 -25.61
N ALA A 501 -14.44 -24.98 -26.37
CA ALA A 501 -13.15 -25.53 -25.95
C ALA A 501 -12.06 -24.44 -25.97
N PRO A 502 -11.24 -24.32 -24.91
CA PRO A 502 -10.23 -23.26 -24.82
C PRO A 502 -9.17 -23.42 -25.92
N ARG A 503 -8.88 -22.33 -26.64
CA ARG A 503 -7.79 -22.28 -27.63
C ARG A 503 -6.46 -22.01 -26.91
N LEU A 504 -5.48 -22.89 -27.11
CA LEU A 504 -4.17 -22.88 -26.40
C LEU A 504 -3.35 -21.58 -26.53
N ASN A 505 -3.62 -20.71 -27.52
CA ASN A 505 -2.82 -19.52 -27.84
C ASN A 505 -3.56 -18.16 -27.67
N MET A 506 -4.66 -18.11 -26.93
CA MET A 506 -5.46 -16.88 -26.78
C MET A 506 -4.85 -15.88 -25.79
N GLN A 507 -4.77 -14.61 -26.21
CA GLN A 507 -4.39 -13.47 -25.37
C GLN A 507 -5.38 -13.27 -24.19
N PRO A 508 -4.98 -12.56 -23.12
CA PRO A 508 -5.91 -12.18 -22.07
C PRO A 508 -7.04 -11.29 -22.57
N ILE A 509 -8.21 -11.48 -21.99
CA ILE A 509 -9.46 -10.89 -22.45
C ILE A 509 -9.66 -9.49 -21.86
N LEU A 510 -9.40 -9.34 -20.55
CA LEU A 510 -9.48 -8.04 -19.85
C LEU A 510 -8.10 -7.39 -19.64
N TYR A 511 -7.01 -8.15 -19.72
CA TYR A 511 -5.64 -7.69 -19.39
C TYR A 511 -4.62 -7.96 -20.50
N THR A 512 -4.53 -7.14 -21.55
CA THR A 512 -3.46 -7.25 -22.56
C THR A 512 -2.50 -6.06 -22.49
N PRO A 513 -1.17 -6.29 -22.42
CA PRO A 513 -0.17 -5.21 -22.44
C PRO A 513 -0.19 -4.37 -23.73
N SER A 514 -0.83 -4.85 -24.80
CA SER A 514 -1.03 -4.12 -26.06
C SER A 514 -2.29 -3.25 -26.07
N ARG A 515 -3.18 -3.36 -25.08
CA ARG A 515 -4.48 -2.67 -24.99
C ARG A 515 -4.56 -1.71 -23.79
N VAL A 516 -3.42 -1.11 -23.46
CA VAL A 516 -3.17 -0.26 -22.29
C VAL A 516 -4.20 0.87 -22.10
N GLU A 517 -4.74 1.41 -23.20
CA GLU A 517 -5.71 2.51 -23.18
C GLU A 517 -7.00 2.19 -22.43
N HIS A 518 -7.33 0.91 -22.23
CA HIS A 518 -8.62 0.50 -21.69
C HIS A 518 -8.60 0.05 -20.23
N ASN A 519 -7.69 0.57 -19.40
CA ASN A 519 -7.70 0.26 -17.97
C ASN A 519 -8.90 0.90 -17.24
N VAL A 520 -10.07 0.24 -17.33
CA VAL A 520 -11.37 0.74 -16.82
C VAL A 520 -11.33 1.11 -15.34
N TRP A 521 -10.58 0.35 -14.53
CA TRP A 521 -10.39 0.68 -13.12
C TRP A 521 -9.66 2.01 -12.96
N ALA A 522 -8.56 2.21 -13.67
CA ALA A 522 -7.74 3.42 -13.56
C ALA A 522 -8.49 4.67 -14.04
N ALA A 523 -9.23 4.56 -15.15
CA ALA A 523 -10.03 5.65 -15.71
C ALA A 523 -11.15 6.12 -14.76
N THR A 524 -11.71 5.19 -13.97
CA THR A 524 -12.78 5.49 -13.01
C THR A 524 -12.24 5.75 -11.60
N ALA A 525 -10.95 5.56 -11.34
CA ALA A 525 -10.38 5.75 -10.01
C ALA A 525 -10.48 7.23 -9.57
N ILE A 526 -10.88 7.47 -8.31
CA ILE A 526 -10.99 8.83 -7.79
C ILE A 526 -9.63 9.27 -7.26
N PRO A 527 -9.17 10.48 -7.61
CA PRO A 527 -8.00 11.09 -7.00
C PRO A 527 -8.16 11.26 -5.48
N THR A 528 -7.06 11.19 -4.77
CA THR A 528 -6.91 11.42 -3.34
C THR A 528 -5.69 12.29 -3.10
N THR A 529 -5.79 13.22 -2.16
CA THR A 529 -4.67 14.08 -1.76
C THR A 529 -3.59 13.34 -0.97
N ASP A 530 -3.78 12.05 -0.73
CA ASP A 530 -2.95 11.21 0.12
C ASP A 530 -2.05 10.28 -0.71
N SER A 531 -1.96 10.51 -2.02
CA SER A 531 -1.04 9.79 -2.90
C SER A 531 -0.54 10.70 -4.03
N LEU A 532 0.63 10.35 -4.57
CA LEU A 532 1.22 10.98 -5.75
C LEU A 532 1.89 9.94 -6.63
N LEU A 533 2.02 10.28 -7.91
CA LEU A 533 2.83 9.57 -8.89
C LEU A 533 4.00 10.47 -9.32
N ALA A 534 5.23 9.99 -9.24
CA ALA A 534 6.41 10.78 -9.60
C ALA A 534 7.42 9.97 -10.41
N LEU A 535 8.05 10.61 -11.39
CA LEU A 535 9.22 10.11 -12.10
C LEU A 535 10.45 10.31 -11.23
N LEU A 536 11.26 9.27 -11.09
CA LEU A 536 12.44 9.23 -10.23
C LEU A 536 13.72 9.18 -11.07
N PHE A 537 14.72 9.95 -10.65
CA PHE A 537 16.00 10.09 -11.35
C PHE A 537 17.16 9.46 -10.59
N GLU A 538 18.13 8.99 -11.36
CA GLU A 538 19.45 8.65 -10.85
C GLU A 538 20.20 9.94 -10.54
N ASP A 539 20.47 10.17 -9.25
CA ASP A 539 21.31 11.27 -8.81
C ASP A 539 22.72 11.15 -9.39
N GLN A 540 23.11 12.16 -10.16
CA GLN A 540 24.47 12.40 -10.62
C GLN A 540 25.10 13.30 -9.56
N GLN A 541 25.89 12.74 -8.64
CA GLN A 541 26.68 13.55 -7.72
C GLN A 541 27.60 14.48 -8.54
N ASN A 542 27.20 15.75 -8.64
CA ASN A 542 28.17 16.84 -8.64
C ASN A 542 28.28 17.21 -7.17
N ASP A 543 29.49 17.19 -6.60
CA ASP A 543 29.78 17.42 -5.17
C ASP A 543 29.31 18.79 -4.62
N SER A 544 28.55 19.57 -5.39
CA SER A 544 28.21 20.96 -5.13
C SER A 544 26.70 21.24 -5.05
N LEU A 545 25.81 20.38 -5.57
CA LEU A 545 24.39 20.76 -5.72
C LEU A 545 23.42 19.57 -5.67
N GLN A 546 22.52 19.59 -4.69
CA GLN A 546 21.48 18.58 -4.50
C GLN A 546 20.25 18.93 -5.34
N LEU A 547 19.84 18.04 -6.27
CA LEU A 547 18.70 18.25 -7.17
C LEU A 547 17.33 17.89 -6.53
N CYS A 548 17.17 18.13 -5.23
CA CYS A 548 15.90 17.96 -4.55
C CYS A 548 15.83 18.84 -3.30
N ASP A 549 14.63 19.29 -2.94
CA ASP A 549 14.37 20.00 -1.69
C ASP A 549 14.51 19.04 -0.49
N PRO A 550 15.56 19.21 0.35
CA PRO A 550 15.78 18.33 1.50
C PRO A 550 14.72 18.51 2.60
N SER A 551 13.99 19.64 2.59
CA SER A 551 12.88 19.92 3.51
C SER A 551 11.54 19.37 3.02
N SER A 552 11.48 18.88 1.78
CA SER A 552 10.27 18.31 1.17
C SER A 552 9.81 17.03 1.88
N THR A 553 8.51 16.79 1.84
CA THR A 553 7.89 15.50 2.22
C THR A 553 8.35 14.32 1.36
N LEU A 554 9.02 14.58 0.24
CA LEU A 554 9.61 13.60 -0.68
C LEU A 554 11.02 14.06 -1.09
N PRO A 555 12.05 13.85 -0.24
CA PRO A 555 13.41 14.35 -0.45
C PRO A 555 14.21 13.44 -1.40
N ILE A 556 13.70 13.26 -2.61
CA ILE A 556 14.32 12.47 -3.70
C ILE A 556 14.27 13.34 -4.95
N THR A 557 15.27 13.28 -5.82
CA THR A 557 15.22 13.94 -7.14
C THR A 557 14.08 13.33 -7.97
N HIS A 558 13.02 14.11 -8.17
CA HIS A 558 11.79 13.64 -8.82
C HIS A 558 11.06 14.74 -9.59
N ILE A 559 10.31 14.33 -10.61
CA ILE A 559 9.30 15.16 -11.28
C ILE A 559 7.93 14.61 -10.92
N THR A 560 7.05 15.45 -10.39
CA THR A 560 5.67 15.04 -10.07
C THR A 560 4.87 14.86 -11.37
N LEU A 561 4.46 13.62 -11.64
CA LEU A 561 3.64 13.26 -12.80
C LEU A 561 2.17 13.48 -12.50
N LEU A 562 1.61 12.86 -11.46
CA LEU A 562 0.22 13.05 -11.06
C LEU A 562 0.16 13.41 -9.57
N ASN A 563 -0.27 14.63 -9.27
CA ASN A 563 -0.58 15.04 -7.90
C ASN A 563 -2.06 14.78 -7.62
N GLY A 564 -2.37 14.29 -6.42
CA GLY A 564 -3.72 13.82 -6.13
C GLY A 564 -4.03 12.51 -6.85
N PHE A 565 -3.19 11.48 -6.68
CA PHE A 565 -3.31 10.21 -7.41
C PHE A 565 -4.40 9.29 -6.81
N VAL A 566 -4.48 8.03 -7.21
CA VAL A 566 -5.52 7.08 -6.72
C VAL A 566 -5.30 6.63 -5.28
N ASP A 567 -6.32 6.08 -4.64
CA ASP A 567 -6.21 5.54 -3.29
C ASP A 567 -5.30 4.30 -3.24
N LEU A 568 -4.14 4.41 -2.58
CA LEU A 568 -3.18 3.33 -2.37
C LEU A 568 -3.32 2.66 -0.99
N SER A 569 -4.49 2.75 -0.36
CA SER A 569 -4.70 2.27 1.01
C SER A 569 -4.67 0.75 1.15
N THR A 570 -5.14 0.02 0.15
CA THR A 570 -5.27 -1.45 0.13
C THR A 570 -4.25 -2.11 -0.79
N SER A 571 -3.85 -3.35 -0.50
CA SER A 571 -2.92 -4.11 -1.35
C SER A 571 -3.45 -4.32 -2.78
N ASP A 572 -4.76 -4.49 -2.92
CA ASP A 572 -5.41 -4.68 -4.22
C ASP A 572 -5.32 -3.40 -5.05
N ASN A 573 -5.67 -2.23 -4.48
CA ASN A 573 -5.54 -0.97 -5.20
C ASN A 573 -4.07 -0.66 -5.54
N GLN A 574 -3.14 -1.00 -4.65
CA GLN A 574 -1.71 -0.86 -4.94
C GLN A 574 -1.28 -1.72 -6.13
N ALA A 575 -1.74 -2.97 -6.19
CA ALA A 575 -1.44 -3.87 -7.30
C ALA A 575 -2.04 -3.35 -8.61
N LEU A 576 -3.31 -2.91 -8.60
CA LEU A 576 -3.99 -2.35 -9.76
C LEU A 576 -3.33 -1.06 -10.26
N ALA A 577 -3.03 -0.12 -9.36
CA ALA A 577 -2.31 1.11 -9.67
C ALA A 577 -0.94 0.82 -10.28
N THR A 578 -0.18 -0.08 -9.66
CA THR A 578 1.15 -0.47 -10.14
C THR A 578 1.08 -1.10 -11.52
N GLN A 579 0.05 -1.92 -11.78
CA GLN A 579 -0.14 -2.57 -13.07
C GLN A 579 -0.55 -1.57 -14.15
N ALA A 580 -1.53 -0.70 -13.87
CA ALA A 580 -1.94 0.37 -14.77
C ALA A 580 -0.77 1.28 -15.17
N VAL A 581 0.09 1.64 -14.19
CA VAL A 581 1.30 2.44 -14.46
C VAL A 581 2.32 1.66 -15.29
N LYS A 582 2.52 0.35 -15.04
CA LYS A 582 3.39 -0.50 -15.89
C LYS A 582 2.91 -0.55 -17.33
N ASP A 583 1.62 -0.71 -17.51
CA ASP A 583 1.01 -0.79 -18.84
C ASP A 583 1.19 0.57 -19.55
N ALA A 584 0.89 1.68 -18.88
CA ALA A 584 1.11 3.04 -19.41
C ALA A 584 2.58 3.30 -19.81
N VAL A 585 3.53 2.88 -18.96
CA VAL A 585 4.97 2.92 -19.29
C VAL A 585 5.27 2.08 -20.52
N HIS A 586 4.72 0.87 -20.60
CA HIS A 586 4.94 -0.03 -21.73
C HIS A 586 4.44 0.57 -23.05
N GLN A 587 3.24 1.16 -23.04
CA GLN A 587 2.66 1.83 -24.19
C GLN A 587 3.49 3.05 -24.62
N ALA A 588 3.82 3.92 -23.67
CA ALA A 588 4.49 5.18 -23.96
C ALA A 588 5.94 5.01 -24.42
N LEU A 589 6.65 4.00 -23.90
CA LEU A 589 8.10 3.89 -24.02
C LEU A 589 8.59 2.72 -24.88
N TYR A 590 7.96 1.54 -24.80
CA TYR A 590 8.48 0.33 -25.46
C TYR A 590 7.94 0.08 -26.87
N SER A 591 6.95 0.86 -27.31
CA SER A 591 6.47 0.86 -28.69
C SER A 591 7.52 1.43 -29.68
N SER A 592 8.52 2.19 -29.19
CA SER A 592 9.49 2.92 -30.01
C SER A 592 10.93 2.40 -30.01
N SER A 593 11.47 1.81 -28.92
CA SER A 593 12.72 1.02 -28.89
C SER A 593 13.04 0.57 -27.44
N PRO A 594 13.32 -0.72 -27.15
CA PRO A 594 13.46 -1.23 -25.78
C PRO A 594 14.82 -1.00 -25.08
N LEU A 595 15.79 -0.35 -25.74
CA LEU A 595 17.18 -0.18 -25.24
C LEU A 595 17.60 1.29 -25.03
N GLN A 596 16.65 2.23 -25.04
CA GLN A 596 16.97 3.66 -24.96
C GLN A 596 17.15 4.13 -23.51
N GLU A 597 18.19 4.92 -23.26
CA GLU A 597 18.38 5.64 -21.99
C GLU A 597 17.37 6.80 -21.90
N TRP A 598 16.61 6.86 -20.80
CA TRP A 598 15.59 7.89 -20.56
C TRP A 598 16.20 9.13 -19.90
N ALA A 599 17.12 9.75 -20.62
CA ALA A 599 17.89 10.90 -20.18
C ALA A 599 17.10 12.22 -20.36
N LEU A 600 17.31 13.16 -19.44
CA LEU A 600 16.85 14.56 -19.53
C LEU A 600 18.05 15.49 -19.36
N ASP A 601 18.17 16.49 -20.22
CA ASP A 601 19.28 17.43 -20.17
C ASP A 601 18.94 18.62 -19.28
N ILE A 602 19.92 19.06 -18.50
CA ILE A 602 19.84 20.22 -17.61
C ILE A 602 20.91 21.23 -18.04
N ASN A 603 20.49 22.45 -18.31
CA ASN A 603 21.37 23.56 -18.68
C ASN A 603 21.18 24.78 -17.78
N ASP A 604 21.95 25.83 -18.02
CA ASP A 604 21.89 27.06 -17.20
C ASP A 604 20.53 27.78 -17.29
N LYS A 605 19.77 27.55 -18.36
CA LYS A 605 18.41 28.10 -18.54
C LYS A 605 17.33 27.25 -17.85
N SER A 606 17.68 26.09 -17.31
CA SER A 606 16.76 25.18 -16.66
C SER A 606 16.34 25.66 -15.27
N LEU A 607 17.08 26.58 -14.65
CA LEU A 607 16.73 27.11 -13.33
C LEU A 607 15.73 28.26 -13.43
N SER A 608 14.67 28.19 -12.62
CA SER A 608 13.67 29.26 -12.54
C SER A 608 13.02 29.30 -11.15
N VAL A 609 12.24 30.35 -10.88
CA VAL A 609 11.46 30.49 -9.65
C VAL A 609 9.98 30.27 -9.96
N PHE A 610 9.39 29.30 -9.28
CA PHE A 610 7.96 29.02 -9.33
C PHE A 610 7.24 29.73 -8.17
N GLU A 611 6.36 30.68 -8.50
CA GLU A 611 5.64 31.47 -7.50
C GLU A 611 4.38 30.74 -7.00
N HIS A 612 4.22 30.67 -5.68
CA HIS A 612 2.98 30.24 -5.01
C HIS A 612 2.36 31.42 -4.26
N ARG A 613 1.10 31.26 -3.81
CA ARG A 613 0.36 32.32 -3.12
C ARG A 613 1.04 32.85 -1.84
N GLU A 614 1.78 32.00 -1.12
CA GLU A 614 2.40 32.30 0.18
C GLU A 614 3.89 31.91 0.25
N SER A 615 4.50 31.50 -0.88
CA SER A 615 5.89 31.04 -0.93
C SER A 615 6.39 31.05 -2.37
N ALA A 616 7.70 30.91 -2.57
CA ALA A 616 8.26 30.66 -3.89
C ALA A 616 9.21 29.46 -3.83
N THR A 617 9.23 28.66 -4.88
CA THR A 617 10.07 27.45 -4.96
C THR A 617 11.07 27.62 -6.08
N LEU A 618 12.35 27.44 -5.79
CA LEU A 618 13.38 27.30 -6.80
C LEU A 618 13.19 25.96 -7.51
N VAL A 619 13.06 25.97 -8.83
CA VAL A 619 12.78 24.78 -9.62
C VAL A 619 13.77 24.61 -10.76
N CYS A 620 13.98 23.36 -11.17
CA CYS A 620 14.73 22.99 -12.35
C CYS A 620 13.81 22.34 -13.39
N THR A 621 13.64 22.98 -14.55
CA THR A 621 12.88 22.48 -15.69
C THR A 621 13.83 21.84 -16.71
N PRO A 622 13.79 20.52 -16.92
CA PRO A 622 14.67 19.85 -17.88
C PRO A 622 14.31 20.17 -19.33
N ASP A 623 15.32 20.08 -20.21
CA ASP A 623 15.17 20.13 -21.66
C ASP A 623 14.95 18.73 -22.27
N LYS A 624 14.55 18.68 -23.56
CA LYS A 624 14.27 17.44 -24.32
C LYS A 624 13.20 16.52 -23.70
N THR A 625 12.07 17.11 -23.30
CA THR A 625 10.97 16.42 -22.61
C THR A 625 10.05 15.57 -23.52
N GLY A 626 10.41 15.31 -24.78
CA GLY A 626 9.52 14.68 -25.76
C GLY A 626 8.98 13.30 -25.34
N TRP A 627 9.83 12.43 -24.77
CA TRP A 627 9.37 11.13 -24.25
C TRP A 627 8.60 11.27 -22.94
N LEU A 628 9.00 12.25 -22.11
CA LEU A 628 8.38 12.53 -20.82
C LEU A 628 6.95 13.05 -20.99
N ASN A 629 6.72 13.91 -21.98
CA ASN A 629 5.38 14.42 -22.32
C ASN A 629 4.48 13.28 -22.83
N ARG A 630 4.97 12.42 -23.71
CA ARG A 630 4.22 11.22 -24.15
C ARG A 630 3.86 10.30 -22.98
N LEU A 631 4.79 10.11 -22.04
CA LEU A 631 4.54 9.31 -20.84
C LEU A 631 3.46 9.95 -19.97
N TYR A 632 3.55 11.27 -19.74
CA TYR A 632 2.55 12.01 -18.99
C TYR A 632 1.17 11.93 -19.64
N GLU A 633 1.07 12.19 -20.95
CA GLU A 633 -0.17 12.11 -21.72
C GLU A 633 -0.80 10.71 -21.62
N THR A 634 0.02 9.66 -21.76
CA THR A 634 -0.45 8.27 -21.62
C THR A 634 -0.98 8.00 -20.21
N LEU A 635 -0.27 8.45 -19.17
CA LEU A 635 -0.71 8.34 -17.78
C LEU A 635 -1.98 9.17 -17.51
N ARG A 636 -2.12 10.33 -18.15
CA ARG A 636 -3.31 11.18 -18.03
C ARG A 636 -4.55 10.52 -18.62
N VAL A 637 -4.43 9.94 -19.81
CA VAL A 637 -5.51 9.16 -20.44
C VAL A 637 -5.83 7.93 -19.58
N THR A 638 -4.81 7.24 -19.05
CA THR A 638 -5.03 6.07 -18.18
C THR A 638 -5.76 6.43 -16.88
N PHE A 639 -5.44 7.58 -16.29
CA PHE A 639 -6.00 8.05 -15.01
C PHE A 639 -6.82 9.33 -15.20
N GLU A 640 -7.87 9.29 -16.01
CA GLU A 640 -8.66 10.46 -16.42
C GLU A 640 -9.04 11.39 -15.25
N GLY A 641 -9.43 10.81 -14.11
CA GLY A 641 -9.83 11.54 -12.90
C GLY A 641 -8.72 12.30 -12.16
N CYS A 642 -7.45 12.04 -12.45
CA CYS A 642 -6.28 12.65 -11.78
C CYS A 642 -5.81 13.93 -12.52
N ASP A 643 -6.70 14.92 -12.65
CA ASP A 643 -6.51 16.14 -13.46
C ASP A 643 -6.12 17.38 -12.64
N GLU A 644 -5.62 17.19 -11.41
CA GLU A 644 -5.39 18.29 -10.46
C GLU A 644 -4.42 19.36 -10.98
N GLN A 645 -3.38 18.96 -11.72
CA GLN A 645 -2.39 19.90 -12.27
C GLN A 645 -3.00 20.77 -13.39
N GLU A 646 -3.77 20.16 -14.29
CA GLU A 646 -4.44 20.85 -15.41
C GLU A 646 -5.51 21.82 -14.92
N ARG A 647 -6.22 21.48 -13.83
CA ARG A 647 -7.20 22.39 -13.20
C ARG A 647 -6.55 23.57 -12.49
N ARG A 648 -5.32 23.41 -12.00
CA ARG A 648 -4.62 24.42 -11.18
C ARG A 648 -3.83 25.43 -12.00
N PHE A 649 -3.33 25.06 -13.18
CA PHE A 649 -2.44 25.89 -13.99
C PHE A 649 -3.01 26.10 -15.40
N SER A 650 -3.09 27.36 -15.84
CA SER A 650 -3.59 27.74 -17.17
C SER A 650 -2.76 27.16 -18.32
N ASP A 651 -1.48 26.94 -18.06
CA ASP A 651 -0.49 26.53 -19.07
C ASP A 651 -0.28 25.01 -19.07
N GLY A 652 -1.11 24.26 -18.32
CA GLY A 652 -1.06 22.81 -18.22
C GLY A 652 0.04 22.27 -17.31
N TRP A 653 0.49 21.04 -17.58
CA TRP A 653 1.58 20.40 -16.83
C TRP A 653 2.94 20.82 -17.35
N THR A 654 3.74 21.42 -16.47
CA THR A 654 5.15 21.75 -16.75
C THR A 654 6.05 20.81 -15.94
N PRO A 655 6.87 19.95 -16.57
CA PRO A 655 7.78 19.08 -15.85
C PRO A 655 8.87 19.90 -15.16
N HIS A 656 8.97 19.77 -13.83
CA HIS A 656 9.99 20.46 -13.05
C HIS A 656 10.36 19.67 -11.79
N MET A 657 11.58 19.86 -11.31
CA MET A 657 12.09 19.36 -10.02
C MET A 657 12.13 20.51 -9.02
N SER A 658 11.65 20.28 -7.80
CA SER A 658 11.72 21.27 -6.71
C SER A 658 13.07 21.18 -5.99
N LEU A 659 13.82 22.27 -5.98
CA LEU A 659 15.17 22.35 -5.39
C LEU A 659 15.14 22.93 -3.99
N GLU A 660 14.44 24.04 -3.78
CA GLU A 660 14.39 24.71 -2.47
C GLU A 660 13.12 25.56 -2.35
N LYS A 661 12.53 25.59 -1.15
CA LYS A 661 11.35 26.43 -0.86
C LYS A 661 11.74 27.65 -0.03
N HIS A 662 11.34 28.82 -0.49
CA HIS A 662 11.55 30.09 0.20
C HIS A 662 10.22 30.76 0.59
N ALA A 663 10.27 31.56 1.65
CA ALA A 663 9.10 32.30 2.15
C ALA A 663 8.58 33.36 1.16
N THR A 664 9.46 33.93 0.32
CA THR A 664 9.09 34.97 -0.65
C THR A 664 9.75 34.76 -2.01
N THR A 665 9.13 35.29 -3.06
CA THR A 665 9.70 35.33 -4.42
C THR A 665 11.05 36.04 -4.46
N THR A 666 11.21 37.14 -3.72
CA THR A 666 12.45 37.92 -3.69
C THR A 666 13.62 37.09 -3.15
N THR A 667 13.39 36.35 -2.05
CA THR A 667 14.43 35.48 -1.48
C THR A 667 14.81 34.32 -2.41
N ALA A 668 13.83 33.74 -3.13
CA ALA A 668 14.11 32.70 -4.11
C ALA A 668 14.90 33.22 -5.32
N ARG A 669 14.58 34.43 -5.81
CA ARG A 669 15.32 35.07 -6.92
C ARG A 669 16.75 35.42 -6.52
N ALA A 670 16.97 35.93 -5.30
CA ALA A 670 18.32 36.20 -4.80
C ALA A 670 19.17 34.92 -4.73
N GLN A 671 18.59 33.80 -4.27
CA GLN A 671 19.27 32.50 -4.25
C GLN A 671 19.59 32.00 -5.66
N LEU A 672 18.67 32.16 -6.61
CA LEU A 672 18.89 31.85 -8.03
C LEU A 672 20.08 32.64 -8.60
N ASP A 673 20.09 33.97 -8.41
CA ASP A 673 21.16 34.84 -8.89
C ASP A 673 22.51 34.47 -8.25
N GLN A 674 22.51 34.10 -6.97
CA GLN A 674 23.71 33.62 -6.27
C GLN A 674 24.24 32.30 -6.86
N LEU A 675 23.36 31.34 -7.16
CA LEU A 675 23.76 30.05 -7.73
C LEU A 675 24.35 30.20 -9.14
N LEU A 676 23.78 31.09 -9.95
CA LEU A 676 24.27 31.39 -11.30
C LEU A 676 25.59 32.19 -11.27
N SER A 677 25.75 33.13 -10.36
CA SER A 677 26.95 34.00 -10.28
C SER A 677 28.14 33.34 -9.57
N SER A 678 27.91 32.46 -8.59
CA SER A 678 28.97 31.76 -7.86
C SER A 678 29.64 30.62 -8.64
N GLY A 679 29.08 30.22 -9.78
CA GLY A 679 29.51 29.04 -10.52
C GLY A 679 29.25 27.71 -9.78
N ALA A 680 28.46 27.74 -8.70
CA ALA A 680 28.04 26.55 -7.96
C ALA A 680 27.14 25.65 -8.82
N TRP A 681 26.39 26.25 -9.75
CA TRP A 681 25.68 25.52 -10.80
C TRP A 681 26.56 25.34 -12.05
N LYS A 682 26.70 24.10 -12.50
CA LYS A 682 27.32 23.76 -13.78
C LYS A 682 26.25 23.15 -14.68
N GLY A 683 25.70 23.90 -15.63
CA GLY A 683 24.84 23.35 -16.67
C GLY A 683 25.55 22.29 -17.53
N GLY A 684 24.79 21.57 -18.36
CA GLY A 684 25.28 20.47 -19.19
C GLY A 684 25.22 19.10 -18.52
N MET A 685 24.35 18.93 -17.51
CA MET A 685 24.15 17.65 -16.82
C MET A 685 23.06 16.83 -17.53
N SER A 686 23.16 15.50 -17.48
CA SER A 686 22.12 14.61 -18.00
C SER A 686 21.62 13.69 -16.88
N LEU A 687 20.32 13.71 -16.63
CA LEU A 687 19.66 12.90 -15.61
C LEU A 687 18.93 11.72 -16.22
N ASN A 688 19.25 10.52 -15.77
CA ASN A 688 18.59 9.30 -16.23
C ASN A 688 17.41 8.96 -15.32
N GLY A 689 16.20 8.91 -15.88
CA GLY A 689 15.04 8.37 -15.19
C GLY A 689 15.16 6.86 -15.02
N PHE A 690 15.03 6.33 -13.81
CA PHE A 690 15.10 4.88 -13.58
C PHE A 690 13.72 4.22 -13.35
N GLY A 691 12.73 4.99 -12.90
CA GLY A 691 11.40 4.44 -12.61
C GLY A 691 10.37 5.46 -12.20
N ILE A 692 9.10 5.04 -12.21
CA ILE A 692 7.95 5.78 -11.69
C ILE A 692 7.62 5.28 -10.30
N GLY A 693 7.74 6.15 -9.30
CA GLY A 693 7.34 5.87 -7.93
C GLY A 693 5.86 6.18 -7.69
N LEU A 694 5.15 5.23 -7.10
CA LEU A 694 3.83 5.40 -6.52
C LEU A 694 4.04 5.69 -5.04
N PHE A 695 3.65 6.87 -4.58
CA PHE A 695 3.85 7.27 -3.20
C PHE A 695 2.51 7.47 -2.49
N ARG A 696 2.48 7.06 -1.23
CA ARG A 696 1.36 7.29 -0.33
C ARG A 696 1.81 8.22 0.79
N ARG A 697 0.99 9.20 1.07
CA ARG A 697 1.13 10.07 2.22
C ARG A 697 0.70 9.32 3.46
N ASP A 698 1.58 9.25 4.45
CA ASP A 698 1.19 8.81 5.77
C ASP A 698 0.28 9.88 6.41
N MET A 699 -0.81 9.44 7.03
CA MET A 699 -1.85 10.34 7.52
C MET A 699 -1.45 11.09 8.78
N VAL A 700 -0.46 10.56 9.53
CA VAL A 700 0.03 11.12 10.78
C VAL A 700 1.18 12.07 10.49
N SER A 701 2.25 11.57 9.87
CA SER A 701 3.45 12.36 9.56
C SER A 701 3.28 13.35 8.39
N ARG A 702 2.26 13.16 7.55
CA ARG A 702 2.03 13.91 6.29
C ARG A 702 3.15 13.77 5.25
N LYS A 703 4.11 12.86 5.48
CA LYS A 703 5.22 12.57 4.56
C LYS A 703 4.85 11.50 3.54
N PHE A 704 5.49 11.53 2.38
CA PHE A 704 5.26 10.54 1.33
C PHE A 704 6.22 9.36 1.45
N PHE A 705 5.68 8.16 1.32
CA PHE A 705 6.44 6.91 1.33
C PHE A 705 6.22 6.12 0.04
N PRO A 706 7.28 5.54 -0.55
CA PRO A 706 7.16 4.74 -1.75
C PRO A 706 6.41 3.43 -1.49
N VAL A 707 5.32 3.22 -2.21
CA VAL A 707 4.46 2.03 -2.16
C VAL A 707 4.78 1.03 -3.26
N ALA A 708 5.22 1.52 -4.42
CA ALA A 708 5.76 0.71 -5.50
C ALA A 708 6.63 1.58 -6.40
N THR A 709 7.57 0.95 -7.11
CA THR A 709 8.32 1.60 -8.20
C THR A 709 8.20 0.76 -9.45
N VAL A 710 7.73 1.37 -10.53
CA VAL A 710 7.64 0.77 -11.85
C VAL A 710 8.91 1.15 -12.63
N PRO A 711 9.77 0.19 -13.00
CA PRO A 711 10.99 0.51 -13.74
C PRO A 711 10.67 1.02 -15.15
N LEU A 712 11.52 1.90 -15.68
CA LEU A 712 11.41 2.34 -17.09
C LEU A 712 12.02 1.35 -18.09
N VAL A 713 12.56 0.19 -17.66
CA VAL A 713 13.19 -0.83 -18.54
C VAL A 713 12.45 -2.20 -18.48
N ASN A 714 12.22 -2.86 -19.62
CA ASN A 714 11.34 -4.03 -19.79
C ASN A 714 11.95 -5.37 -19.31
N ARG A 715 11.29 -6.07 -18.35
CA ARG A 715 11.83 -7.17 -17.55
C ARG A 715 12.33 -8.44 -18.28
N GLN A 716 11.87 -8.76 -19.49
CA GLN A 716 12.17 -10.07 -20.10
C GLN A 716 13.59 -10.18 -20.70
N ASN A 717 14.20 -9.07 -21.11
CA ASN A 717 15.63 -8.99 -21.46
C ASN A 717 16.50 -8.47 -20.32
N VAL A 718 15.90 -8.15 -19.17
CA VAL A 718 16.54 -7.38 -18.09
C VAL A 718 17.31 -8.26 -17.11
N ALA A 719 17.01 -9.53 -16.89
CA ALA A 719 17.78 -10.34 -15.92
C ALA A 719 19.23 -10.62 -16.39
N ALA A 720 19.39 -11.00 -17.66
CA ALA A 720 20.69 -11.16 -18.32
C ALA A 720 21.40 -9.80 -18.47
N ASN A 721 20.69 -8.78 -18.98
CA ASN A 721 21.24 -7.44 -19.11
C ASN A 721 21.58 -6.77 -17.76
N GLN A 722 20.85 -7.08 -16.67
CA GLN A 722 21.15 -6.56 -15.32
C GLN A 722 22.40 -7.20 -14.74
N THR A 723 22.61 -8.51 -14.92
CA THR A 723 23.85 -9.16 -14.47
C THR A 723 25.04 -8.58 -15.23
N LYS A 724 24.90 -8.37 -16.55
CA LYS A 724 25.92 -7.75 -17.38
C LYS A 724 26.20 -6.31 -16.97
N LEU A 725 25.16 -5.50 -16.79
CA LEU A 725 25.27 -4.11 -16.33
C LEU A 725 25.85 -4.04 -14.92
N PHE A 726 25.46 -4.96 -14.04
CA PHE A 726 26.00 -5.06 -12.69
C PHE A 726 27.50 -5.32 -12.73
N LEU A 727 27.99 -6.21 -13.60
CA LEU A 727 29.43 -6.43 -13.77
C LEU A 727 30.13 -5.22 -14.37
N GLN A 728 29.55 -4.61 -15.42
CA GLN A 728 30.11 -3.43 -16.09
C GLN A 728 30.23 -2.21 -15.17
N THR A 729 29.35 -2.09 -14.16
CA THR A 729 29.32 -0.99 -13.21
C THR A 729 29.78 -1.40 -11.81
N ALA A 730 30.27 -2.64 -11.66
CA ALA A 730 30.55 -3.28 -10.38
C ALA A 730 29.45 -3.09 -9.31
N GLY A 731 28.18 -3.07 -9.73
CA GLY A 731 27.00 -2.92 -8.86
C GLY A 731 26.80 -1.53 -8.25
N LEU A 732 27.54 -0.51 -8.68
CA LEU A 732 27.49 0.84 -8.10
C LEU A 732 26.09 1.49 -8.15
N PRO A 733 25.33 1.45 -9.26
CA PRO A 733 23.99 2.04 -9.32
C PRO A 733 23.03 1.41 -8.30
N TRP A 734 23.15 0.10 -8.07
CA TRP A 734 22.32 -0.63 -7.11
C TRP A 734 22.65 -0.22 -5.67
N ALA A 735 23.94 -0.08 -5.36
CA ALA A 735 24.38 0.38 -4.04
C ALA A 735 23.91 1.81 -3.73
N ARG A 736 24.02 2.72 -4.69
CA ARG A 736 23.50 4.09 -4.56
C ARG A 736 21.99 4.13 -4.37
N SER A 737 21.25 3.27 -5.08
CA SER A 737 19.80 3.14 -4.89
C SER A 737 19.45 2.72 -3.47
N PHE A 738 20.17 1.74 -2.90
CA PHE A 738 20.00 1.33 -1.51
C PHE A 738 20.29 2.48 -0.54
N GLU A 739 21.43 3.15 -0.70
CA GLU A 739 21.86 4.25 0.16
C GLU A 739 20.81 5.36 0.26
N ARG A 740 20.20 5.76 -0.86
CA ARG A 740 19.13 6.77 -0.86
C ARG A 740 17.91 6.34 -0.06
N LEU A 741 17.45 5.09 -0.26
CA LEU A 741 16.35 4.56 0.53
C LEU A 741 16.72 4.46 2.02
N SER A 742 17.99 4.19 2.32
CA SER A 742 18.50 4.18 3.68
C SER A 742 18.50 5.55 4.33
N GLN A 743 18.82 6.63 3.60
CA GLN A 743 18.78 7.99 4.15
C GLN A 743 17.37 8.38 4.62
N ILE A 744 16.32 7.96 3.91
CA ILE A 744 14.92 8.18 4.33
C ILE A 744 14.69 7.50 5.69
N VAL A 745 15.14 6.25 5.82
CA VAL A 745 14.99 5.50 7.07
C VAL A 745 15.79 6.15 8.19
N LEU A 746 17.06 6.48 7.96
CA LEU A 746 17.96 7.06 8.96
C LEU A 746 17.43 8.39 9.52
N ARG A 747 16.91 9.30 8.68
CA ARG A 747 16.33 10.56 9.15
C ARG A 747 15.13 10.36 10.08
N GLU A 748 14.27 9.38 9.78
CA GLU A 748 13.13 9.05 10.65
C GLU A 748 13.60 8.42 11.97
N LEU A 749 14.65 7.60 11.93
CA LEU A 749 15.24 7.01 13.13
C LEU A 749 15.93 8.06 14.01
N GLU A 750 16.70 8.97 13.43
CA GLU A 750 17.32 10.10 14.12
C GLU A 750 16.26 10.98 14.79
N SER A 751 15.20 11.32 14.07
CA SER A 751 14.07 12.09 14.62
C SER A 751 13.40 11.38 15.81
N ALA A 752 13.16 10.07 15.69
CA ALA A 752 12.57 9.28 16.76
C ALA A 752 13.48 9.15 18.00
N CYS A 753 14.79 8.99 17.79
CA CYS A 753 15.79 8.99 18.85
C CYS A 753 15.83 10.34 19.57
N GLN A 754 15.88 11.45 18.83
CA GLN A 754 15.91 12.80 19.40
C GLN A 754 14.64 13.12 20.22
N HIS A 755 13.48 12.69 19.73
CA HIS A 755 12.22 12.82 20.46
C HIS A 755 12.24 12.03 21.78
N THR A 756 12.75 10.79 21.73
CA THR A 756 12.89 9.92 22.91
C THR A 756 13.82 10.55 23.95
N ILE A 757 14.93 11.14 23.53
CA ILE A 757 15.89 11.83 24.42
C ILE A 757 15.25 13.04 25.08
N SER A 758 14.54 13.85 24.30
CA SER A 758 13.84 15.03 24.80
C SER A 758 12.82 14.67 25.89
N SER A 759 12.14 13.52 25.73
CA SER A 759 11.22 12.98 26.73
C SER A 759 11.89 12.41 27.98
N LEU A 760 13.12 11.91 27.88
CA LEU A 760 13.81 11.23 28.98
C LEU A 760 14.66 12.18 29.84
N CYS A 761 15.33 13.16 29.24
CA CYS A 761 16.44 13.89 29.87
C CYS A 761 16.40 15.41 29.62
N GLN A 762 15.25 16.00 29.28
CA GLN A 762 15.09 17.46 29.02
C GLN A 762 16.14 18.06 28.04
N GLY A 763 16.74 17.25 27.17
CA GLY A 763 17.72 17.70 26.18
C GLY A 763 19.19 17.78 26.67
N SER A 764 19.55 17.22 27.82
CA SER A 764 20.94 17.20 28.32
C SER A 764 21.88 16.24 27.57
N LEU A 765 21.33 15.40 26.69
CA LEU A 765 22.07 14.39 25.93
C LEU A 765 22.06 14.70 24.44
N THR A 766 23.16 14.39 23.77
CA THR A 766 23.22 14.36 22.30
C THR A 766 23.09 12.92 21.80
N SER A 767 22.47 12.74 20.63
CA SER A 767 22.50 11.47 19.91
C SER A 767 23.04 11.61 18.51
N THR A 768 23.87 10.66 18.12
CA THR A 768 24.30 10.47 16.73
C THR A 768 23.95 9.06 16.30
N VAL A 769 23.65 8.88 15.01
CA VAL A 769 23.43 7.57 14.41
C VAL A 769 24.59 7.29 13.46
N SER A 770 25.41 6.30 13.80
CA SER A 770 26.60 5.93 13.04
C SER A 770 26.38 4.59 12.35
N LEU A 771 26.68 4.53 11.06
CA LEU A 771 26.56 3.31 10.26
C LEU A 771 27.73 2.36 10.50
N TYR A 772 27.46 1.07 10.44
CA TYR A 772 28.49 0.03 10.34
C TYR A 772 28.11 -0.99 9.25
N GLY A 773 28.91 -2.04 9.07
CA GLY A 773 28.58 -3.16 8.19
C GLY A 773 28.53 -2.78 6.71
N SER A 774 27.58 -3.34 5.97
CA SER A 774 27.57 -3.26 4.50
C SER A 774 27.47 -1.84 3.96
N GLN A 775 26.71 -0.97 4.62
CA GLN A 775 26.53 0.42 4.18
C GLN A 775 27.76 1.26 4.50
N ALA A 776 28.36 1.11 5.68
CA ALA A 776 29.61 1.79 6.03
C ALA A 776 30.78 1.38 5.12
N LEU A 777 30.80 0.13 4.66
CA LEU A 777 31.77 -0.37 3.69
C LEU A 777 31.49 0.06 2.25
N GLY A 778 30.34 0.69 1.93
CA GLY A 778 29.98 1.09 0.55
C GLY A 778 29.52 -0.07 -0.35
N VAL A 779 29.08 -1.19 0.24
CA VAL A 779 28.77 -2.45 -0.48
C VAL A 779 27.35 -2.96 -0.22
N ALA A 780 26.46 -2.11 0.31
CA ALA A 780 25.07 -2.46 0.52
C ALA A 780 24.33 -2.63 -0.81
N LEU A 781 23.45 -3.63 -0.90
CA LEU A 781 22.70 -3.95 -2.11
C LEU A 781 21.20 -4.12 -1.80
N PRO A 782 20.29 -3.61 -2.65
CA PRO A 782 18.84 -3.77 -2.50
C PRO A 782 18.42 -5.24 -2.40
N GLY A 783 17.55 -5.55 -1.45
CA GLY A 783 17.03 -6.91 -1.23
C GLY A 783 18.03 -7.89 -0.60
N ILE A 784 19.32 -7.53 -0.48
CA ILE A 784 20.37 -8.37 0.11
C ILE A 784 20.83 -7.80 1.45
N SER A 785 21.02 -6.48 1.53
CA SER A 785 21.53 -5.79 2.73
C SER A 785 20.41 -5.12 3.53
N ASP A 786 20.63 -5.01 4.83
CA ASP A 786 19.94 -4.16 5.79
C ASP A 786 20.81 -2.95 6.17
N ILE A 787 20.23 -2.01 6.92
CA ILE A 787 20.93 -0.88 7.51
C ILE A 787 21.40 -1.29 8.90
N ASP A 788 22.71 -1.37 9.06
CA ASP A 788 23.37 -1.60 10.33
C ASP A 788 23.76 -0.25 10.94
N ALA A 789 23.21 0.12 12.09
CA ALA A 789 23.55 1.38 12.75
C ALA A 789 23.65 1.31 14.28
N VAL A 790 24.45 2.20 14.85
CA VAL A 790 24.60 2.40 16.29
C VAL A 790 24.05 3.77 16.64
N VAL A 791 23.09 3.82 17.55
CA VAL A 791 22.66 5.06 18.21
C VAL A 791 23.62 5.33 19.36
N HIS A 792 24.41 6.39 19.25
CA HIS A 792 25.37 6.80 20.27
C HIS A 792 24.81 7.95 21.09
N LEU A 793 24.48 7.68 22.35
CA LEU A 793 24.08 8.69 23.32
C LEU A 793 25.31 9.20 24.09
N GLN A 794 25.49 10.52 24.13
CA GLN A 794 26.64 11.15 24.78
C GLN A 794 26.18 12.17 25.83
N SER A 795 26.87 12.19 26.97
CA SER A 795 26.73 13.18 28.04
C SER A 795 28.08 13.81 28.36
N SER A 796 28.17 15.14 28.23
CA SER A 796 29.34 15.93 28.63
C SER A 796 29.30 16.36 30.10
N SER A 797 28.12 16.40 30.73
CA SER A 797 27.92 16.64 32.16
C SER A 797 28.05 15.37 33.00
N ASP A 798 28.34 15.52 34.31
CA ASP A 798 28.37 14.45 35.33
C ASP A 798 26.99 13.83 35.65
N THR A 799 26.02 13.99 34.76
CA THR A 799 24.66 13.52 34.93
C THR A 799 24.61 12.00 34.95
N SER A 800 24.27 11.44 36.12
CA SER A 800 24.03 10.00 36.33
C SER A 800 22.84 9.46 35.52
N GLU A 801 22.05 10.34 34.90
CA GLU A 801 20.88 9.99 34.07
C GLU A 801 21.23 9.02 32.93
N ILE A 802 22.34 9.24 32.21
CA ILE A 802 22.72 8.37 31.08
C ILE A 802 23.01 6.93 31.52
N GLN A 803 23.53 6.75 32.75
CA GLN A 803 23.78 5.42 33.33
C GLN A 803 22.47 4.68 33.58
N ASN A 804 21.41 5.39 33.94
CA ASN A 804 20.09 4.85 34.25
C ASN A 804 19.22 4.55 33.01
N ILE A 805 19.63 4.97 31.80
CA ILE A 805 18.89 4.69 30.55
C ILE A 805 19.09 3.23 30.12
N SER A 806 18.18 2.34 30.51
CA SER A 806 18.17 0.98 29.99
C SER A 806 17.96 0.95 28.48
N GLY A 807 18.81 0.20 27.75
CA GLY A 807 18.69 0.08 26.29
C GLY A 807 17.38 -0.53 25.81
N SER A 808 16.79 -1.43 26.59
CA SER A 808 15.45 -1.97 26.29
C SER A 808 14.37 -0.91 26.41
N LYS A 809 14.42 -0.08 27.47
CA LYS A 809 13.47 1.01 27.70
C LYS A 809 13.60 2.09 26.62
N PHE A 810 14.83 2.48 26.27
CA PHE A 810 15.10 3.43 25.20
C PHE A 810 14.49 2.95 23.88
N PHE A 811 14.80 1.72 23.45
CA PHE A 811 14.28 1.19 22.19
C PHE A 811 12.78 0.90 22.21
N GLN A 812 12.17 0.62 23.36
CA GLN A 812 10.71 0.54 23.48
C GLN A 812 10.04 1.89 23.21
N LEU A 813 10.63 2.99 23.67
CA LEU A 813 10.11 4.34 23.41
C LEU A 813 10.29 4.76 21.96
N VAL A 814 11.49 4.54 21.38
CA VAL A 814 11.74 4.76 19.94
C VAL A 814 10.77 3.96 19.10
N ARG A 815 10.57 2.68 19.44
CA ARG A 815 9.60 1.81 18.77
C ARG A 815 8.17 2.38 18.87
N SER A 816 7.71 2.74 20.06
CA SER A 816 6.36 3.28 20.26
C SER A 816 6.15 4.51 19.38
N HIS A 817 7.11 5.44 19.39
CA HIS A 817 7.03 6.65 18.60
C HIS A 817 6.96 6.36 17.08
N LEU A 818 7.76 5.41 16.58
CA LEU A 818 7.72 5.03 15.16
C LEU A 818 6.44 4.26 14.79
N GLU A 819 5.92 3.41 15.66
CA GLU A 819 4.63 2.72 15.45
C GLU A 819 3.45 3.74 15.49
N ASP A 820 3.58 4.84 16.25
CA ASP A 820 2.61 5.95 16.27
C ASP A 820 2.70 6.84 15.02
N LEU A 821 3.91 7.10 14.53
CA LEU A 821 4.15 7.95 13.34
C LEU A 821 3.86 7.25 12.02
N HIS A 822 3.99 5.91 11.96
CA HIS A 822 3.99 5.15 10.70
C HIS A 822 3.10 3.90 10.81
N LEU A 823 1.91 3.94 10.20
CA LEU A 823 0.93 2.84 10.27
C LEU A 823 1.46 1.48 9.74
N SER A 824 2.37 1.50 8.75
CA SER A 824 2.96 0.30 8.17
C SER A 824 4.22 -0.21 8.88
N CYS A 825 4.68 0.51 9.92
CA CYS A 825 5.91 0.20 10.61
C CYS A 825 5.84 -1.17 11.28
N LYS A 826 6.90 -1.96 11.08
CA LYS A 826 7.12 -3.22 11.78
C LYS A 826 8.42 -3.11 12.53
N ALA A 827 8.32 -3.02 13.85
CA ALA A 827 9.47 -2.96 14.74
C ALA A 827 9.51 -4.18 15.67
N ARG A 828 10.72 -4.65 15.96
CA ARG A 828 10.97 -5.76 16.89
C ARG A 828 12.24 -5.50 17.68
N LEU A 829 12.11 -5.55 19.01
CA LEU A 829 13.25 -5.57 19.91
C LEU A 829 13.70 -7.01 20.14
N ARG A 830 14.99 -7.29 19.96
CA ARG A 830 15.61 -8.59 20.21
C ARG A 830 16.90 -8.43 21.02
N VAL A 831 17.36 -9.50 21.64
CA VAL A 831 18.65 -9.56 22.32
C VAL A 831 19.56 -10.49 21.54
N SER A 832 20.74 -10.01 21.19
CA SER A 832 21.83 -10.80 20.61
C SER A 832 22.91 -11.00 21.66
N SER A 833 23.70 -12.08 21.55
CA SER A 833 24.93 -12.23 22.34
C SER A 833 26.14 -11.97 21.45
N LEU A 834 27.07 -11.13 21.91
CA LEU A 834 28.36 -10.89 21.27
C LEU A 834 29.45 -10.99 22.34
N ALA A 835 30.42 -11.89 22.13
CA ALA A 835 31.47 -12.19 23.10
C ALA A 835 30.95 -12.50 24.53
N GLY A 836 29.75 -13.10 24.64
CA GLY A 836 29.11 -13.42 25.92
C GLY A 836 28.25 -12.32 26.53
N PHE A 837 28.18 -11.13 25.93
CA PHE A 837 27.40 -9.99 26.42
C PHE A 837 26.07 -9.82 25.67
N ALA A 838 25.01 -9.48 26.40
CA ALA A 838 23.70 -9.20 25.84
C ALA A 838 23.65 -7.81 25.19
N LEU A 839 23.41 -7.76 23.88
CA LEU A 839 23.20 -6.57 23.07
C LEU A 839 21.73 -6.47 22.67
N TYR A 840 21.08 -5.35 23.00
CA TYR A 840 19.74 -5.06 22.49
C TYR A 840 19.83 -4.58 21.05
N VAL A 841 19.06 -5.21 20.16
CA VAL A 841 18.94 -4.85 18.74
C VAL A 841 17.49 -4.48 18.46
N LEU A 842 17.25 -3.27 17.99
CA LEU A 842 15.93 -2.86 17.50
C LEU A 842 15.89 -2.98 15.98
N THR A 843 15.19 -4.00 15.48
CA THR A 843 14.96 -4.22 14.04
C THR A 843 13.70 -3.47 13.60
N ILE A 844 13.80 -2.62 12.58
CA ILE A 844 12.73 -1.72 12.11
C ILE A 844 12.56 -1.88 10.60
N LYS A 845 11.31 -1.93 10.15
CA LYS A 845 10.92 -1.84 8.74
C LYS A 845 9.77 -0.85 8.64
N LEU A 846 10.06 0.39 8.24
CA LEU A 846 9.06 1.48 8.19
C LEU A 846 7.96 1.21 7.15
N ALA A 847 8.36 0.74 5.97
CA ALA A 847 7.46 0.42 4.86
C ALA A 847 7.97 -0.78 4.05
N PRO A 848 7.12 -1.52 3.30
CA PRO A 848 7.50 -2.73 2.56
C PRO A 848 8.72 -2.56 1.63
N ASN A 849 8.83 -1.44 0.92
CA ASN A 849 9.90 -1.18 -0.06
C ASN A 849 11.12 -0.44 0.49
N LEU A 850 11.07 0.02 1.75
CA LEU A 850 12.25 0.64 2.39
C LEU A 850 13.13 -0.45 3.00
N PRO A 851 14.47 -0.31 3.02
CA PRO A 851 15.34 -1.27 3.68
C PRO A 851 14.98 -1.44 5.17
N ALA A 852 15.25 -2.63 5.71
CA ALA A 852 15.16 -2.85 7.16
C ALA A 852 16.38 -2.24 7.85
N ALA A 853 16.24 -1.80 9.09
CA ALA A 853 17.31 -1.26 9.90
C ALA A 853 17.45 -2.02 11.22
N ASP A 854 18.67 -2.36 11.60
CA ASP A 854 19.04 -2.94 12.88
C ASP A 854 19.85 -1.91 13.67
N LEU A 855 19.29 -1.49 14.81
CA LEU A 855 19.88 -0.49 15.69
C LEU A 855 20.50 -1.11 16.94
N LEU A 856 21.74 -0.75 17.23
CA LEU A 856 22.41 -0.96 18.52
C LEU A 856 22.43 0.35 19.33
N LEU A 857 22.58 0.25 20.64
CA LEU A 857 22.70 1.40 21.53
C LEU A 857 24.10 1.45 22.17
N ALA A 858 24.77 2.58 22.05
CA ALA A 858 25.99 2.90 22.78
C ALA A 858 25.76 4.12 23.67
N ARG A 859 26.30 4.09 24.88
CA ARG A 859 26.22 5.19 25.84
C ARG A 859 27.62 5.55 26.33
N THR A 860 27.96 6.83 26.29
CA THR A 860 29.22 7.35 26.83
C THR A 860 29.01 8.54 27.74
N LEU A 861 29.69 8.51 28.89
CA LEU A 861 29.75 9.59 29.87
C LEU A 861 31.17 10.14 29.88
N LYS A 862 31.34 11.45 29.63
CA LYS A 862 32.67 12.10 29.55
C LYS A 862 33.65 11.40 28.59
N GLY A 863 33.14 10.86 27.49
CA GLY A 863 33.93 10.14 26.48
C GLY A 863 34.21 8.66 26.82
N GLU A 864 33.91 8.20 28.03
CA GLU A 864 34.08 6.80 28.42
C GLU A 864 32.77 6.02 28.28
N THR A 865 32.85 4.77 27.85
CA THR A 865 31.68 3.89 27.70
C THR A 865 31.10 3.48 29.05
N VAL A 866 29.78 3.56 29.17
CA VAL A 866 29.06 3.27 30.42
C VAL A 866 29.04 1.77 30.76
N ASP A 867 29.04 0.90 29.75
CA ASP A 867 28.99 -0.54 29.93
C ASP A 867 29.69 -1.30 28.80
N VAL A 868 29.84 -2.62 28.98
CA VAL A 868 30.47 -3.49 27.98
C VAL A 868 29.66 -3.57 26.69
N ALA A 869 28.32 -3.51 26.78
CA ALA A 869 27.44 -3.51 25.62
C ALA A 869 27.69 -2.30 24.71
N SER A 870 27.91 -1.12 25.30
CA SER A 870 28.22 0.13 24.61
C SER A 870 29.60 0.07 23.95
N ARG A 871 30.61 -0.50 24.63
CA ARG A 871 31.92 -0.78 24.00
C ARG A 871 31.78 -1.69 22.79
N GLN A 872 31.00 -2.76 22.90
CA GLN A 872 30.79 -3.72 21.82
C GLN A 872 30.02 -3.11 20.64
N ALA A 873 29.02 -2.27 20.91
CA ALA A 873 28.32 -1.51 19.89
C ALA A 873 29.26 -0.56 19.14
N LEU A 874 30.08 0.23 19.85
CA LEU A 874 31.07 1.12 19.22
C LEU A 874 32.15 0.34 18.46
N ALA A 875 32.64 -0.77 19.00
CA ALA A 875 33.61 -1.64 18.33
C ALA A 875 33.10 -2.20 16.99
N SER A 876 31.78 -2.31 16.81
CA SER A 876 31.19 -2.72 15.52
C SER A 876 31.37 -1.66 14.43
N ILE A 877 31.42 -0.38 14.80
CA ILE A 877 31.78 0.72 13.89
C ILE A 877 33.27 0.60 13.54
N ASP A 878 34.11 0.41 14.56
CA ASP A 878 35.57 0.29 14.38
C ASP A 878 35.94 -0.92 13.51
N ASP A 879 35.20 -2.04 13.58
CA ASP A 879 35.40 -3.20 12.70
C ASP A 879 35.39 -2.81 11.22
N SER A 880 34.44 -1.94 10.83
CA SER A 880 34.29 -1.48 9.44
C SER A 880 35.43 -0.55 9.05
N GLN A 881 35.86 0.33 9.97
CA GLN A 881 36.98 1.24 9.75
C GLN A 881 38.30 0.48 9.59
N VAL A 882 38.56 -0.54 10.41
CA VAL A 882 39.78 -1.37 10.32
C VAL A 882 39.84 -2.11 8.99
N ILE A 883 38.72 -2.66 8.49
CA ILE A 883 38.68 -3.29 7.16
C ILE A 883 39.09 -2.28 6.09
N LEU A 884 38.51 -1.08 6.10
CA LEU A 884 38.85 -0.03 5.12
C LEU A 884 40.29 0.45 5.24
N GLN A 885 40.81 0.58 6.47
CA GLN A 885 42.20 0.92 6.72
C GLN A 885 43.14 -0.14 6.16
N ARG A 886 42.86 -1.44 6.36
CA ARG A 886 43.65 -2.53 5.77
C ARG A 886 43.64 -2.50 4.24
N VAL A 887 42.49 -2.21 3.63
CA VAL A 887 42.39 -2.04 2.18
C VAL A 887 43.27 -0.88 1.69
N GLN A 888 43.31 0.22 2.44
CA GLN A 888 44.19 1.35 2.15
C GLN A 888 45.68 0.99 2.32
N GLU A 889 46.04 0.25 3.37
CA GLU A 889 47.40 -0.25 3.62
C GLU A 889 47.89 -1.19 2.50
N LEU A 890 46.98 -1.96 1.89
CA LEU A 890 47.25 -2.77 0.69
C LEU A 890 47.48 -1.93 -0.58
N GLY A 891 47.22 -0.61 -0.55
CA GLY A 891 47.32 0.27 -1.73
C GLY A 891 46.17 0.12 -2.72
N MET A 892 45.08 -0.58 -2.34
CA MET A 892 43.92 -0.78 -3.22
C MET A 892 42.97 0.42 -3.18
N LYS A 893 42.50 0.87 -4.35
CA LYS A 893 41.44 1.87 -4.45
C LYS A 893 40.15 1.37 -3.78
N SER A 894 39.51 2.23 -2.98
CA SER A 894 38.25 1.89 -2.30
C SER A 894 37.15 1.44 -3.27
N ALA A 895 36.99 2.12 -4.42
CA ALA A 895 36.00 1.77 -5.44
C ALA A 895 36.17 0.34 -5.98
N VAL A 896 37.41 -0.11 -6.16
CA VAL A 896 37.76 -1.46 -6.63
C VAL A 896 37.41 -2.50 -5.56
N PHE A 897 37.84 -2.30 -4.30
CA PHE A 897 37.47 -3.17 -3.18
C PHE A 897 35.95 -3.31 -3.04
N GLN A 898 35.24 -2.18 -3.06
CA GLN A 898 33.79 -2.15 -2.92
C GLN A 898 33.10 -2.89 -4.08
N GLY A 899 33.58 -2.69 -5.31
CA GLY A 899 33.10 -3.40 -6.49
C GLY A 899 33.28 -4.91 -6.36
N THR A 900 34.49 -5.35 -6.00
CA THR A 900 34.84 -6.76 -5.78
C THR A 900 33.91 -7.40 -4.76
N LEU A 901 33.75 -6.75 -3.60
CA LEU A 901 32.94 -7.29 -2.52
C LEU A 901 31.45 -7.30 -2.87
N ARG A 902 30.93 -6.34 -3.64
CA ARG A 902 29.55 -6.39 -4.17
C ARG A 902 29.33 -7.60 -5.09
N MET A 903 30.30 -7.93 -5.95
CA MET A 903 30.24 -9.12 -6.81
C MET A 903 30.28 -10.41 -6.00
N ILE A 904 31.18 -10.54 -5.02
CA ILE A 904 31.25 -11.71 -4.12
C ILE A 904 29.96 -11.87 -3.32
N LYS A 905 29.39 -10.77 -2.79
CA LYS A 905 28.11 -10.79 -2.07
C LYS A 905 26.98 -11.30 -2.97
N LEU A 906 26.87 -10.77 -4.18
CA LEU A 906 25.83 -11.20 -5.13
C LEU A 906 26.03 -12.66 -5.53
N TRP A 907 27.26 -13.09 -5.80
CA TRP A 907 27.60 -14.48 -6.07
C TRP A 907 27.17 -15.39 -4.93
N ALA A 908 27.63 -15.13 -3.70
CA ALA A 908 27.28 -15.94 -2.54
C ALA A 908 25.76 -16.01 -2.33
N GLN A 909 25.04 -14.90 -2.57
CA GLN A 909 23.59 -14.85 -2.47
C GLN A 909 22.89 -15.69 -3.56
N ARG A 910 23.34 -15.63 -4.81
CA ARG A 910 22.82 -16.44 -5.93
C ARG A 910 23.12 -17.93 -5.78
N ARG A 911 24.22 -18.26 -5.11
CA ARG A 911 24.62 -19.62 -4.77
C ARG A 911 24.01 -20.14 -3.46
N GLY A 912 23.17 -19.35 -2.79
CA GLY A 912 22.48 -19.79 -1.57
C GLY A 912 23.39 -19.98 -0.36
N ILE A 913 24.59 -19.42 -0.37
CA ILE A 913 25.61 -19.51 0.70
C ILE A 913 25.87 -18.17 1.38
N TYR A 914 24.86 -17.29 1.40
CA TYR A 914 24.93 -15.97 2.04
C TYR A 914 23.84 -15.82 3.10
N GLY A 915 24.25 -15.49 4.34
CA GLY A 915 23.33 -15.17 5.43
C GLY A 915 23.65 -15.88 6.75
N SER A 916 24.11 -15.11 7.74
CA SER A 916 24.49 -15.60 9.09
C SER A 916 23.36 -16.33 9.81
N SER A 917 22.12 -15.85 9.68
CA SER A 917 20.97 -16.46 10.35
C SER A 917 20.68 -17.90 9.90
N MET A 918 21.15 -18.30 8.72
CA MET A 918 20.98 -19.65 8.16
C MET A 918 22.28 -20.47 8.19
N GLY A 919 23.29 -20.01 8.94
CA GLY A 919 24.55 -20.72 9.12
C GLY A 919 25.60 -20.49 8.02
N TYR A 920 25.45 -19.44 7.21
CA TYR A 920 26.45 -19.04 6.22
C TYR A 920 27.17 -17.74 6.62
N LEU A 921 28.19 -17.33 5.87
CA LEU A 921 28.83 -16.04 6.11
C LEU A 921 27.92 -14.87 5.68
N GLY A 922 27.90 -13.82 6.49
CA GLY A 922 27.33 -12.52 6.15
C GLY A 922 28.36 -11.59 5.50
N GLY A 923 27.96 -10.36 5.18
CA GLY A 923 28.81 -9.38 4.47
C GLY A 923 30.16 -9.09 5.15
N GLY A 924 30.18 -8.90 6.47
CA GLY A 924 31.42 -8.66 7.21
C GLY A 924 32.41 -9.84 7.17
N GLY A 925 31.91 -11.07 7.24
CA GLY A 925 32.74 -12.28 7.14
C GLY A 925 33.40 -12.42 5.76
N TRP A 926 32.64 -12.17 4.69
CA TRP A 926 33.19 -12.15 3.33
C TRP A 926 34.20 -11.03 3.12
N ALA A 927 33.99 -9.85 3.73
CA ALA A 927 34.92 -8.73 3.64
C ALA A 927 36.27 -9.05 4.29
N VAL A 928 36.25 -9.59 5.52
CA VAL A 928 37.46 -10.01 6.24
C VAL A 928 38.19 -11.10 5.46
N LEU A 929 37.47 -12.12 4.97
CA LEU A 929 38.07 -13.20 4.19
C LEU A 929 38.72 -12.69 2.89
N LEU A 930 38.08 -11.76 2.19
CA LEU A 930 38.64 -11.11 1.01
C LEU A 930 39.96 -10.39 1.34
N VAL A 931 39.96 -9.52 2.34
CA VAL A 931 41.17 -8.77 2.73
C VAL A 931 42.31 -9.73 3.13
N CYS A 932 42.02 -10.77 3.91
CA CYS A 932 43.01 -11.76 4.30
C CYS A 932 43.62 -12.53 3.11
N VAL A 933 42.82 -12.85 2.07
CA VAL A 933 43.33 -13.50 0.85
C VAL A 933 44.25 -12.54 0.08
N LEU A 934 43.87 -11.25 -0.01
CA LEU A 934 44.67 -10.22 -0.68
C LEU A 934 45.98 -9.90 0.07
N GLU A 935 45.99 -10.01 1.40
CA GLU A 935 47.23 -9.93 2.22
C GLU A 935 48.13 -11.15 2.01
N HIS A 936 47.53 -12.33 1.81
CA HIS A 936 48.29 -13.58 1.67
C HIS A 936 48.93 -13.75 0.29
N LYS A 937 48.23 -13.35 -0.76
CA LYS A 937 48.73 -13.39 -2.14
C LYS A 937 48.68 -12.00 -2.75
N THR A 938 49.82 -11.50 -3.22
CA THR A 938 49.95 -10.13 -3.74
C THR A 938 49.87 -10.02 -5.26
N GLU A 939 49.69 -11.14 -5.97
CA GLU A 939 49.62 -11.19 -7.45
C GLU A 939 48.46 -10.38 -8.03
N TRP A 940 47.40 -10.12 -7.26
CA TRP A 940 46.29 -9.26 -7.66
C TRP A 940 46.71 -7.82 -7.98
N ASN A 941 47.85 -7.35 -7.46
CA ASN A 941 48.36 -6.00 -7.75
C ASN A 941 48.51 -5.74 -9.25
N GLY A 942 48.88 -6.78 -10.02
CA GLY A 942 49.01 -6.69 -11.48
C GLY A 942 47.67 -6.66 -12.24
N LEU A 943 46.55 -6.90 -11.55
CA LEU A 943 45.20 -6.92 -12.13
C LEU A 943 44.49 -5.56 -12.02
N ILE A 944 45.13 -4.55 -11.42
CA ILE A 944 44.54 -3.21 -11.33
C ILE A 944 44.77 -2.46 -12.63
N ASP A 945 43.68 -2.25 -13.37
CA ASP A 945 43.61 -1.29 -14.47
C ASP A 945 43.35 0.12 -13.90
N THR A 946 44.27 1.04 -14.13
CA THR A 946 44.16 2.42 -13.64
C THR A 946 43.00 3.19 -14.29
N ALA A 947 42.54 2.76 -15.47
CA ALA A 947 41.47 3.40 -16.24
C ALA A 947 40.06 2.86 -15.95
N ASN A 948 39.92 1.64 -15.42
CA ASN A 948 38.61 1.00 -15.23
C ASN A 948 38.50 0.23 -13.90
N ASP A 949 37.90 0.87 -12.90
CA ASP A 949 37.71 0.29 -11.58
C ASP A 949 36.76 -0.92 -11.60
N ALA A 950 35.77 -0.95 -12.50
CA ALA A 950 34.80 -2.06 -12.58
C ALA A 950 35.40 -3.32 -13.20
N ALA A 951 36.25 -3.16 -14.22
CA ALA A 951 37.01 -4.28 -14.78
C ALA A 951 38.00 -4.86 -13.74
N SER A 952 38.73 -3.97 -13.05
CA SER A 952 39.62 -4.36 -11.95
C SER A 952 38.87 -5.13 -10.86
N ALA A 953 37.69 -4.64 -10.45
CA ALA A 953 36.85 -5.31 -9.46
C ALA A 953 36.43 -6.71 -9.90
N SER A 954 36.06 -6.89 -11.17
CA SER A 954 35.71 -8.21 -11.73
C SER A 954 36.90 -9.17 -11.71
N GLN A 955 38.08 -8.70 -12.10
CA GLN A 955 39.30 -9.52 -12.12
C GLN A 955 39.72 -9.93 -10.71
N ILE A 956 39.63 -9.01 -9.74
CA ILE A 956 39.96 -9.31 -8.34
C ILE A 956 38.92 -10.25 -7.71
N ALA A 957 37.64 -10.13 -8.07
CA ALA A 957 36.61 -11.08 -7.62
C ALA A 957 36.89 -12.50 -8.14
N THR A 958 37.29 -12.62 -9.39
CA THR A 958 37.75 -13.91 -9.97
C THR A 958 39.01 -14.41 -9.25
N PHE A 959 40.02 -13.56 -9.07
CA PHE A 959 41.25 -13.90 -8.34
C PHE A 959 40.94 -14.44 -6.93
N PHE A 960 40.06 -13.76 -6.19
CA PHE A 960 39.61 -14.22 -4.87
C PHE A 960 39.02 -15.64 -4.95
N LEU A 961 38.12 -15.90 -5.89
CA LEU A 961 37.47 -17.21 -6.03
C LEU A 961 38.46 -18.33 -6.40
N CYS A 962 39.52 -18.02 -7.16
CA CYS A 962 40.58 -18.98 -7.49
C CYS A 962 41.46 -19.32 -6.29
N HIS A 963 41.79 -18.33 -5.46
CA HIS A 963 42.86 -18.47 -4.45
C HIS A 963 42.38 -18.57 -3.00
N VAL A 964 41.09 -18.35 -2.74
CA VAL A 964 40.52 -18.42 -1.38
C VAL A 964 40.76 -19.76 -0.69
N LEU A 965 40.74 -20.89 -1.42
CA LEU A 965 40.99 -22.23 -0.87
C LEU A 965 42.46 -22.51 -0.57
N GLU A 966 43.39 -21.71 -1.09
CA GLU A 966 44.80 -21.79 -0.71
C GLU A 966 45.04 -21.14 0.65
N TYR A 967 44.22 -20.14 1.00
CA TYR A 967 44.29 -19.45 2.28
C TYR A 967 43.44 -20.11 3.38
N TRP A 968 42.19 -20.43 3.07
CA TRP A 968 41.19 -20.85 4.05
C TRP A 968 41.04 -22.37 4.12
N SER A 969 41.03 -22.88 5.35
CA SER A 969 40.62 -24.23 5.70
C SER A 969 39.66 -24.19 6.90
N ASN A 970 38.88 -25.24 7.09
CA ASN A 970 37.93 -25.33 8.22
C ASN A 970 38.63 -25.28 9.59
N ALA A 971 39.93 -25.57 9.65
CA ALA A 971 40.74 -25.53 10.87
C ALA A 971 41.38 -24.15 11.14
N ARG A 972 41.31 -23.21 10.19
CA ARG A 972 41.96 -21.91 10.30
C ARG A 972 41.02 -20.84 10.83
N VAL A 973 41.46 -20.13 11.87
CA VAL A 973 40.85 -18.88 12.31
C VAL A 973 41.24 -17.76 11.34
N VAL A 974 40.25 -17.13 10.70
CA VAL A 974 40.46 -15.99 9.80
C VAL A 974 40.25 -14.69 10.58
N THR A 975 41.25 -13.80 10.60
CA THR A 975 41.22 -12.55 11.35
C THR A 975 42.23 -11.53 10.81
N LEU A 976 41.94 -10.23 10.97
CA LEU A 976 42.85 -9.12 10.65
C LEU A 976 43.70 -8.64 11.84
N GLN A 977 43.52 -9.23 13.03
CA GLN A 977 44.23 -8.86 14.27
C GLN A 977 45.66 -9.44 14.39
N GLY A 978 46.18 -10.15 13.37
CA GLY A 978 47.49 -10.79 13.38
C GLY A 978 47.46 -12.27 13.79
N THR A 979 48.45 -13.04 13.34
CA THR A 979 48.54 -14.50 13.50
C THR A 979 48.90 -14.91 14.93
N ASN A 980 47.90 -15.10 15.79
CA ASN A 980 48.01 -16.10 16.85
C ASN A 980 47.15 -17.29 16.44
N SER A 981 47.80 -18.28 15.85
CA SER A 981 47.24 -19.60 15.60
C SER A 981 46.85 -20.24 16.93
N THR A 982 45.67 -19.93 17.45
CA THR A 982 45.05 -20.78 18.46
C THR A 982 44.48 -21.98 17.74
N GLU A 983 45.00 -23.18 18.02
CA GLU A 983 44.37 -24.41 17.58
C GLU A 983 42.90 -24.40 18.01
N LEU A 984 42.00 -24.51 17.03
CA LEU A 984 40.58 -24.71 17.32
C LEU A 984 40.40 -26.06 18.03
N LYS A 985 39.55 -26.08 19.05
CA LYS A 985 39.05 -27.33 19.64
C LYS A 985 38.42 -28.20 18.55
N ASP A 986 38.50 -29.52 18.66
CA ASP A 986 38.02 -30.45 17.61
C ASP A 986 36.59 -30.16 17.13
N ASP A 987 35.67 -29.84 18.05
CA ASP A 987 34.28 -29.51 17.72
C ASP A 987 34.13 -28.22 16.89
N GLN A 988 35.11 -27.32 16.92
CA GLN A 988 35.13 -26.05 16.17
C GLN A 988 35.85 -26.17 14.82
N ARG A 989 36.63 -27.22 14.58
CA ARG A 989 37.37 -27.45 13.32
C ARG A 989 36.47 -27.74 12.12
N ASN A 990 35.18 -28.00 12.35
CA ASN A 990 34.21 -28.28 11.29
C ASN A 990 33.30 -27.09 10.96
N ASN A 991 33.59 -25.91 11.52
CA ASN A 991 32.79 -24.70 11.39
C ASN A 991 33.62 -23.55 10.79
N ILE A 992 32.96 -22.58 10.19
CA ILE A 992 33.62 -21.38 9.66
C ILE A 992 33.95 -20.44 10.83
N VAL A 993 35.24 -20.10 11.02
CA VAL A 993 35.67 -19.16 12.06
C VAL A 993 36.30 -17.94 11.42
N VAL A 994 35.53 -16.85 11.32
CA VAL A 994 35.97 -15.55 10.80
C VAL A 994 35.67 -14.50 11.86
N LEU A 995 36.72 -13.90 12.44
CA LEU A 995 36.60 -12.97 13.56
C LEU A 995 36.56 -11.52 13.09
N ALA A 996 35.69 -10.73 13.72
CA ALA A 996 35.63 -9.30 13.54
C ALA A 996 36.88 -8.62 14.14
N PRO A 997 37.49 -7.62 13.46
CA PRO A 997 38.82 -7.09 13.83
C PRO A 997 38.93 -6.31 15.15
N LYS A 998 37.83 -5.89 15.76
CA LYS A 998 37.78 -5.11 17.01
C LYS A 998 36.76 -5.67 17.98
N SER A 999 35.54 -5.97 17.52
CA SER A 999 34.51 -6.55 18.39
C SER A 999 34.80 -8.01 18.78
N GLY A 1000 35.64 -8.71 18.01
CA GLY A 1000 36.01 -10.12 18.25
C GLY A 1000 34.88 -11.11 18.00
N GLY A 1001 33.75 -10.68 17.45
CA GLY A 1001 32.63 -11.53 17.10
C GLY A 1001 32.97 -12.52 15.98
N ASN A 1002 32.61 -13.80 16.14
CA ASN A 1002 32.71 -14.76 15.05
C ASN A 1002 31.53 -14.59 14.07
N PHE A 1003 31.80 -14.12 12.85
CA PHE A 1003 30.83 -14.00 11.76
C PHE A 1003 30.24 -15.36 11.34
N GLY A 1004 30.98 -16.45 11.53
CA GLY A 1004 30.54 -17.83 11.26
C GLY A 1004 29.93 -18.54 12.47
N ARG A 1005 29.58 -17.85 13.57
CA ARG A 1005 29.07 -18.49 14.81
C ARG A 1005 27.87 -19.43 14.64
N SER A 1006 27.10 -19.26 13.56
CA SER A 1006 25.90 -20.06 13.26
C SER A 1006 26.18 -21.14 12.22
N SER A 1007 27.40 -21.26 11.71
CA SER A 1007 27.74 -22.30 10.73
C SER A 1007 27.61 -23.68 11.32
N THR A 1008 27.11 -24.60 10.52
CA THR A 1008 27.01 -26.02 10.81
C THR A 1008 28.00 -26.79 9.95
N ARG A 1009 28.11 -28.11 10.14
CA ARG A 1009 29.02 -28.93 9.32
C ARG A 1009 28.58 -28.91 7.86
N SER A 1010 27.29 -29.00 7.60
CA SER A 1010 26.71 -28.95 6.26
C SER A 1010 26.87 -27.60 5.59
N THR A 1011 26.59 -26.48 6.27
CA THR A 1011 26.75 -25.16 5.66
C THR A 1011 28.22 -24.82 5.40
N THR A 1012 29.12 -25.26 6.27
CA THR A 1012 30.57 -25.16 6.07
C THR A 1012 31.02 -25.97 4.85
N GLN A 1013 30.60 -27.24 4.75
CA GLN A 1013 30.91 -28.10 3.61
C GLN A 1013 30.34 -27.54 2.30
N GLN A 1014 29.12 -27.00 2.30
CA GLN A 1014 28.52 -26.37 1.12
C GLN A 1014 29.29 -25.13 0.68
N THR A 1015 29.68 -24.26 1.62
CA THR A 1015 30.52 -23.09 1.32
C THR A 1015 31.83 -23.53 0.68
N TRP A 1016 32.47 -24.54 1.25
CA TRP A 1016 33.70 -25.12 0.74
C TRP A 1016 33.53 -25.71 -0.68
N ASN A 1017 32.46 -26.47 -0.92
CA ASN A 1017 32.15 -27.07 -2.22
C ASN A 1017 31.90 -26.01 -3.30
N GLU A 1018 31.17 -24.93 -2.99
CA GLU A 1018 30.92 -23.85 -3.95
C GLU A 1018 32.17 -23.02 -4.26
N LEU A 1019 33.07 -22.84 -3.28
CA LEU A 1019 34.40 -22.24 -3.52
C LEU A 1019 35.26 -23.15 -4.40
N ARG A 1020 35.28 -24.47 -4.14
CA ARG A 1020 36.01 -25.44 -5.00
C ARG A 1020 35.47 -25.42 -6.42
N ARG A 1021 34.14 -25.43 -6.57
CA ARG A 1021 33.47 -25.35 -7.87
C ARG A 1021 33.82 -24.07 -8.60
N ALA A 1022 33.84 -22.92 -7.91
CA ALA A 1022 34.25 -21.66 -8.49
C ALA A 1022 35.70 -21.74 -9.00
N ALA A 1023 36.65 -22.15 -8.14
CA ALA A 1023 38.06 -22.29 -8.51
C ALA A 1023 38.27 -23.19 -9.74
N GLN A 1024 37.62 -24.35 -9.79
CA GLN A 1024 37.72 -25.29 -10.92
C GLN A 1024 37.19 -24.72 -12.25
N LEU A 1025 36.19 -23.85 -12.21
CA LEU A 1025 35.61 -23.25 -13.41
C LEU A 1025 36.43 -22.07 -13.94
N PHE A 1026 37.32 -21.51 -13.12
CA PHE A 1026 38.26 -20.46 -13.51
C PHE A 1026 39.65 -21.01 -13.87
N ASP A 1027 39.85 -22.33 -13.85
CA ASP A 1027 41.12 -22.99 -14.14
C ASP A 1027 41.37 -23.00 -15.66
N GLY A 1028 42.19 -22.06 -16.15
CA GLY A 1028 42.65 -22.01 -17.54
C GLY A 1028 42.74 -20.61 -18.15
N GLU A 1029 41.83 -19.69 -17.84
CA GLU A 1029 41.90 -18.27 -18.24
C GLU A 1029 41.09 -17.42 -17.25
N ALA A 1030 41.68 -16.36 -16.69
CA ALA A 1030 40.99 -15.36 -15.87
C ALA A 1030 40.06 -14.48 -16.74
N ASN A 1031 39.04 -15.09 -17.35
CA ASN A 1031 38.12 -14.40 -18.24
C ASN A 1031 36.86 -13.97 -17.48
N THR A 1032 36.50 -12.69 -17.62
CA THR A 1032 35.32 -12.06 -17.00
C THR A 1032 33.99 -12.69 -17.47
N SER A 1033 33.98 -13.38 -18.62
CA SER A 1033 32.84 -14.16 -19.12
C SER A 1033 32.40 -15.26 -18.14
N ASN A 1034 33.34 -15.85 -17.39
CA ASN A 1034 33.04 -16.90 -16.42
C ASN A 1034 32.33 -16.32 -15.18
N LEU A 1035 32.69 -15.14 -14.69
CA LEU A 1035 32.00 -14.54 -13.54
C LEU A 1035 30.53 -14.21 -13.86
N TYR A 1036 30.24 -13.80 -15.10
CA TYR A 1036 28.87 -13.59 -15.57
C TYR A 1036 28.00 -14.85 -15.44
N SER A 1037 28.47 -16.01 -15.92
CA SER A 1037 27.72 -17.26 -15.85
C SER A 1037 27.44 -17.70 -14.40
N HIS A 1038 28.39 -17.42 -13.49
CA HIS A 1038 28.27 -17.67 -12.07
C HIS A 1038 27.22 -16.79 -11.37
N LEU A 1039 27.03 -15.55 -11.82
CA LEU A 1039 26.01 -14.64 -11.27
C LEU A 1039 24.63 -14.86 -11.89
N GLU A 1040 24.57 -15.28 -13.15
CA GLU A 1040 23.31 -15.58 -13.84
C GLU A 1040 22.66 -16.85 -13.26
N THR A 1041 23.45 -17.86 -12.92
CA THR A 1041 22.97 -19.16 -12.45
C THR A 1041 22.57 -19.16 -10.98
N CYS A 1042 21.26 -19.13 -10.69
CA CYS A 1042 20.73 -19.28 -9.33
C CYS A 1042 20.71 -20.76 -8.90
N MET A 1043 21.08 -21.06 -7.65
CA MET A 1043 20.96 -22.42 -7.11
C MET A 1043 19.53 -22.94 -7.10
N LEU A 1044 18.54 -22.08 -6.84
CA LEU A 1044 17.12 -22.47 -6.86
C LEU A 1044 16.62 -22.80 -8.28
N SER A 1045 17.21 -22.22 -9.34
CA SER A 1045 16.88 -22.62 -10.72
C SER A 1045 17.42 -24.02 -11.07
N HIS A 1046 18.48 -24.50 -10.42
CA HIS A 1046 18.93 -25.89 -10.58
C HIS A 1046 17.91 -26.90 -10.01
N ILE A 1047 17.19 -26.54 -8.94
CA ILE A 1047 16.11 -27.37 -8.37
C ILE A 1047 14.95 -27.52 -9.37
N VAL A 1048 14.63 -26.44 -10.08
CA VAL A 1048 13.54 -26.40 -11.06
C VAL A 1048 13.95 -26.97 -12.43
N GLY A 1049 15.24 -26.98 -12.75
CA GLY A 1049 15.80 -27.53 -13.99
C GLY A 1049 16.18 -29.02 -13.95
N GLY A 1050 15.89 -29.74 -12.86
CA GLY A 1050 16.20 -31.17 -12.74
C GLY A 1050 17.62 -31.49 -12.27
N GLY A 1051 18.23 -30.62 -11.45
CA GLY A 1051 19.55 -30.83 -10.87
C GLY A 1051 19.65 -31.95 -9.81
N VAL A 1052 20.90 -32.25 -9.43
CA VAL A 1052 21.49 -33.39 -8.68
C VAL A 1052 20.87 -33.77 -7.31
N SER A 1053 19.71 -33.25 -6.91
CA SER A 1053 19.07 -33.56 -5.62
C SER A 1053 17.93 -34.56 -5.78
N ASP A 1054 17.94 -35.65 -5.01
CA ASP A 1054 16.89 -36.68 -5.07
C ASP A 1054 15.65 -36.32 -4.23
N LYS A 1055 15.83 -35.56 -3.14
CA LYS A 1055 14.77 -35.18 -2.20
C LYS A 1055 14.94 -33.73 -1.71
N ILE A 1056 13.81 -33.04 -1.52
CA ILE A 1056 13.75 -31.69 -0.95
C ILE A 1056 12.92 -31.77 0.32
N LEU A 1057 13.49 -31.36 1.44
CA LEU A 1057 12.75 -31.13 2.68
C LEU A 1057 12.36 -29.66 2.75
N ALA A 1058 11.12 -29.39 3.16
CA ALA A 1058 10.65 -28.05 3.44
C ALA A 1058 10.04 -28.00 4.84
N LEU A 1059 10.66 -27.24 5.73
CA LEU A 1059 10.08 -26.92 7.03
C LEU A 1059 9.07 -25.77 6.84
N GLN A 1060 7.80 -26.09 7.01
CA GLN A 1060 6.69 -25.15 6.98
C GLN A 1060 6.38 -24.66 8.39
N VAL A 1061 6.44 -23.33 8.59
CA VAL A 1061 6.09 -22.68 9.85
C VAL A 1061 4.93 -21.70 9.59
N PRO A 1062 3.69 -22.02 10.00
CA PRO A 1062 2.53 -21.18 9.73
C PRO A 1062 2.60 -19.84 10.46
N ILE A 1063 2.07 -18.80 9.83
CA ILE A 1063 1.86 -17.47 10.44
C ILE A 1063 0.46 -17.47 11.04
N PRO A 1064 0.31 -17.26 12.36
CA PRO A 1064 -1.00 -17.27 12.99
C PRO A 1064 -1.88 -16.15 12.42
N ILE A 1065 -3.09 -16.51 11.99
CA ILE A 1065 -4.06 -15.59 11.38
C ILE A 1065 -4.80 -14.77 12.44
N LYS A 1066 -4.91 -15.29 13.68
CA LYS A 1066 -5.77 -14.73 14.75
C LYS A 1066 -5.13 -14.56 16.13
N SER A 1067 -3.88 -14.98 16.35
CA SER A 1067 -3.26 -14.80 17.67
C SER A 1067 -2.63 -13.42 17.78
N ALA A 1068 -3.13 -12.59 18.70
CA ALA A 1068 -2.54 -11.29 19.04
C ALA A 1068 -1.13 -11.40 19.65
N SER A 1069 -0.62 -12.62 19.84
CA SER A 1069 0.60 -12.89 20.61
C SER A 1069 1.90 -12.89 19.79
N LEU A 1070 1.89 -13.20 18.49
CA LEU A 1070 3.12 -13.33 17.70
C LEU A 1070 3.03 -12.63 16.34
N LYS A 1071 3.85 -11.59 16.14
CA LYS A 1071 3.92 -10.86 14.87
C LYS A 1071 4.63 -11.73 13.80
N PRO A 1072 4.32 -11.58 12.48
CA PRO A 1072 4.98 -12.36 11.42
C PRO A 1072 6.52 -12.34 11.44
N ALA A 1073 7.13 -11.24 11.88
CA ALA A 1073 8.58 -11.13 12.04
C ALA A 1073 9.14 -12.05 13.15
N GLU A 1074 8.37 -12.27 14.22
CA GLU A 1074 8.73 -13.19 15.30
C GLU A 1074 8.64 -14.63 14.84
N VAL A 1075 7.59 -14.97 14.10
CA VAL A 1075 7.42 -16.27 13.46
C VAL A 1075 8.58 -16.56 12.50
N LYS A 1076 9.00 -15.58 11.66
CA LYS A 1076 10.14 -15.75 10.75
C LYS A 1076 11.42 -16.13 11.50
N ALA A 1077 11.76 -15.43 12.58
CA ALA A 1077 12.98 -15.73 13.32
C ALA A 1077 12.91 -17.09 14.04
N ARG A 1078 11.74 -17.45 14.59
CA ARG A 1078 11.53 -18.80 15.14
C ARG A 1078 11.74 -19.84 14.05
N ALA A 1079 11.18 -19.62 12.87
CA ALA A 1079 11.33 -20.51 11.73
C ALA A 1079 12.80 -20.68 11.32
N THR A 1080 13.59 -19.60 11.29
CA THR A 1080 15.04 -19.65 11.04
C THR A 1080 15.80 -20.47 12.08
N VAL A 1081 15.52 -20.28 13.38
CA VAL A 1081 16.14 -21.08 14.45
C VAL A 1081 15.76 -22.55 14.33
N MET A 1082 14.48 -22.84 14.04
CA MET A 1082 14.00 -24.21 13.82
C MET A 1082 14.66 -24.85 12.60
N GLY A 1083 14.84 -24.10 11.50
CA GLY A 1083 15.54 -24.58 10.31
C GLY A 1083 16.98 -24.97 10.61
N LEU A 1084 17.73 -24.10 11.31
CA LEU A 1084 19.11 -24.40 11.69
C LEU A 1084 19.18 -25.61 12.64
N SER A 1085 18.27 -25.70 13.61
CA SER A 1085 18.16 -26.85 14.50
C SER A 1085 17.83 -28.14 13.73
N THR A 1086 16.99 -28.05 12.71
CA THR A 1086 16.63 -29.19 11.85
C THR A 1086 17.84 -29.66 11.05
N THR A 1087 18.63 -28.73 10.49
CA THR A 1087 19.90 -29.03 9.82
C THR A 1087 20.84 -29.80 10.75
N VAL A 1088 21.09 -29.26 11.95
CA VAL A 1088 22.01 -29.90 12.93
C VAL A 1088 21.50 -31.27 13.37
N ALA A 1089 20.18 -31.44 13.53
CA ALA A 1089 19.58 -32.73 13.85
C ALA A 1089 19.77 -33.75 12.71
N LEU A 1090 19.63 -33.31 11.46
CA LEU A 1090 19.83 -34.15 10.28
C LEU A 1090 21.31 -34.58 10.13
N GLU A 1091 22.26 -33.69 10.44
CA GLU A 1091 23.70 -34.00 10.44
C GLU A 1091 24.12 -35.07 11.46
N ARG A 1092 23.26 -35.43 12.43
CA ARG A 1092 23.54 -36.52 13.38
C ARG A 1092 23.30 -37.90 12.79
N ILE A 1093 22.50 -37.97 11.73
CA ILE A 1093 22.08 -39.25 11.11
C ILE A 1093 22.51 -39.38 9.65
N LEU A 1094 22.85 -38.27 9.00
CA LEU A 1094 23.31 -38.23 7.61
C LEU A 1094 24.65 -37.46 7.52
N PRO A 1095 25.53 -37.85 6.59
CA PRO A 1095 26.74 -37.10 6.27
C PRO A 1095 26.46 -35.65 5.88
N ALA A 1096 27.37 -34.74 6.24
CA ALA A 1096 27.17 -33.31 6.06
C ALA A 1096 27.22 -32.85 4.59
N ASP A 1097 27.94 -33.58 3.73
CA ASP A 1097 28.16 -33.30 2.31
C ASP A 1097 26.92 -33.51 1.44
N ILE A 1098 26.01 -34.40 1.88
CA ILE A 1098 24.75 -34.68 1.17
C ILE A 1098 23.58 -33.78 1.60
N ILE A 1099 23.75 -32.96 2.64
CA ILE A 1099 22.72 -32.03 3.15
C ILE A 1099 23.05 -30.61 2.67
N ARG A 1100 22.10 -29.93 2.02
CA ARG A 1100 22.25 -28.57 1.51
C ARG A 1100 21.13 -27.65 2.01
N PRO A 1101 21.31 -26.99 3.16
CA PRO A 1101 20.36 -25.99 3.64
C PRO A 1101 20.35 -24.77 2.74
N HIS A 1102 19.18 -24.22 2.39
CA HIS A 1102 19.12 -22.97 1.65
C HIS A 1102 19.18 -21.76 2.59
N SER A 1103 19.89 -20.70 2.17
CA SER A 1103 20.01 -19.50 3.00
C SER A 1103 18.78 -18.57 2.97
N GLN A 1104 17.80 -18.83 2.10
CA GLN A 1104 16.60 -17.99 1.96
C GLN A 1104 15.36 -18.62 2.60
N VAL A 1105 14.59 -17.78 3.31
CA VAL A 1105 13.30 -18.15 3.89
C VAL A 1105 12.19 -17.62 2.99
N VAL A 1106 11.39 -18.51 2.41
CA VAL A 1106 10.30 -18.17 1.49
C VAL A 1106 9.01 -17.94 2.28
N ARG A 1107 8.26 -16.88 1.97
CA ARG A 1107 6.92 -16.65 2.55
C ARG A 1107 5.85 -16.96 1.53
N LYS A 1108 5.02 -17.97 1.78
CA LYS A 1108 3.92 -18.36 0.88
C LYS A 1108 2.75 -18.97 1.65
N ASN A 1109 1.52 -18.72 1.19
CA ASN A 1109 0.29 -19.32 1.72
C ASN A 1109 0.14 -19.12 3.24
N GLY A 1110 0.49 -17.93 3.74
CA GLY A 1110 0.44 -17.63 5.17
C GLY A 1110 1.45 -18.42 6.02
N ALA A 1111 2.52 -18.97 5.44
CA ALA A 1111 3.58 -19.67 6.15
C ALA A 1111 4.98 -19.21 5.70
N PHE A 1112 5.97 -19.43 6.56
CA PHE A 1112 7.39 -19.40 6.20
C PHE A 1112 7.85 -20.81 5.84
N TRP A 1113 8.68 -20.91 4.81
CA TRP A 1113 9.21 -22.16 4.28
C TRP A 1113 10.73 -22.08 4.29
N LEU A 1114 11.36 -23.09 4.87
CA LEU A 1114 12.81 -23.25 4.89
C LEU A 1114 13.15 -24.53 4.16
N LEU A 1115 14.02 -24.43 3.16
CA LEU A 1115 14.31 -25.50 2.23
C LEU A 1115 15.66 -26.15 2.58
N LEU A 1116 15.69 -27.47 2.55
CA LEU A 1116 16.91 -28.26 2.64
C LEU A 1116 16.90 -29.31 1.52
N GLU A 1117 17.94 -29.34 0.70
CA GLU A 1117 18.15 -30.45 -0.24
C GLU A 1117 18.90 -31.58 0.44
N VAL A 1118 18.53 -32.81 0.11
CA VAL A 1118 19.24 -34.01 0.55
C VAL A 1118 19.50 -34.89 -0.65
N GLN A 1119 20.77 -35.22 -0.88
CA GLN A 1119 21.17 -36.18 -1.92
C GLN A 1119 21.06 -37.60 -1.33
N CYS A 1120 20.22 -38.44 -1.94
CA CYS A 1120 19.89 -39.77 -1.42
C CYS A 1120 20.18 -40.81 -2.50
N SER A 1121 21.47 -40.97 -2.83
CA SER A 1121 21.94 -41.97 -3.79
C SER A 1121 21.71 -43.42 -3.34
N GLU A 1122 21.57 -43.65 -2.04
CA GLU A 1122 21.42 -44.98 -1.43
C GLU A 1122 20.03 -45.21 -0.80
N ARG A 1123 19.57 -46.47 -0.82
CA ARG A 1123 18.31 -46.86 -0.17
C ARG A 1123 18.35 -46.69 1.36
N SER A 1124 19.53 -46.87 1.96
CA SER A 1124 19.81 -46.68 3.39
C SER A 1124 19.55 -45.24 3.84
N THR A 1125 20.08 -44.26 3.11
CA THR A 1125 19.94 -42.83 3.40
C THR A 1125 18.51 -42.35 3.21
N SER A 1126 17.81 -42.83 2.17
CA SER A 1126 16.39 -42.53 1.95
C SER A 1126 15.48 -43.06 3.09
N LYS A 1127 15.78 -44.24 3.63
CA LYS A 1127 15.05 -44.81 4.77
C LYS A 1127 15.32 -44.02 6.06
N ALA A 1128 16.58 -43.66 6.32
CA ALA A 1128 16.95 -42.83 7.47
C ALA A 1128 16.29 -41.44 7.41
N LEU A 1129 16.25 -40.83 6.22
CA LEU A 1129 15.59 -39.55 5.98
C LEU A 1129 14.09 -39.61 6.28
N SER A 1130 13.40 -40.65 5.81
CA SER A 1130 11.95 -40.81 6.04
C SER A 1130 11.65 -40.98 7.53
N ALA A 1131 12.41 -41.84 8.22
CA ALA A 1131 12.26 -42.02 9.67
C ALA A 1131 12.55 -40.74 10.47
N PHE A 1132 13.51 -39.93 10.01
CA PHE A 1132 13.77 -38.61 10.60
C PHE A 1132 12.61 -37.65 10.42
N VAL A 1133 12.02 -37.58 9.23
CA VAL A 1133 10.87 -36.70 8.95
C VAL A 1133 9.71 -37.05 9.88
N ASP A 1134 9.42 -38.34 10.06
CA ASP A 1134 8.37 -38.81 10.95
C ASP A 1134 8.66 -38.43 12.41
N ALA A 1135 9.88 -38.73 12.91
CA ALA A 1135 10.28 -38.39 14.27
C ALA A 1135 10.32 -36.87 14.54
N GLN A 1136 10.76 -36.06 13.56
CA GLN A 1136 10.73 -34.61 13.68
C GLN A 1136 9.31 -34.07 13.68
N ASN A 1137 8.41 -34.62 12.86
CA ASN A 1137 7.01 -34.22 12.88
C ASN A 1137 6.33 -34.60 14.21
N GLU A 1138 6.65 -35.75 14.80
CA GLU A 1138 6.19 -36.11 16.15
C GLU A 1138 6.72 -35.11 17.21
N LEU A 1139 7.99 -34.72 17.15
CA LEU A 1139 8.56 -33.72 18.07
C LEU A 1139 7.91 -32.34 17.90
N LEU A 1140 7.72 -31.90 16.65
CA LEU A 1140 7.01 -30.65 16.32
C LEU A 1140 5.57 -30.71 16.81
N GLN A 1141 4.94 -31.88 16.77
CA GLN A 1141 3.61 -32.12 17.32
C GLN A 1141 3.59 -32.13 18.86
N GLN A 1142 4.60 -32.67 19.52
CA GLN A 1142 4.69 -32.67 21.00
C GLN A 1142 4.98 -31.28 21.57
N GLN A 1143 5.73 -30.44 20.85
CA GLN A 1143 5.93 -29.03 21.19
C GLN A 1143 4.63 -28.20 21.11
N MET A 1144 3.52 -28.76 20.58
CA MET A 1144 2.21 -28.10 20.49
C MET A 1144 1.53 -27.86 21.84
N ASN A 1145 1.95 -28.53 22.92
CA ASN A 1145 1.39 -28.28 24.26
C ASN A 1145 1.75 -26.90 24.85
N LEU A 1146 2.55 -26.09 24.14
CA LEU A 1146 2.95 -24.75 24.55
C LEU A 1146 2.59 -23.63 23.55
N GLY A 1147 1.87 -23.91 22.45
CA GLY A 1147 1.42 -22.85 21.53
C GLY A 1147 0.74 -23.32 20.24
N SER A 1148 -0.23 -22.55 19.76
CA SER A 1148 -1.21 -22.85 18.70
C SER A 1148 -0.69 -22.89 17.24
N LEU A 1149 0.54 -23.35 16.97
CA LEU A 1149 1.14 -23.36 15.63
C LEU A 1149 1.61 -24.77 15.23
N THR A 1150 0.94 -25.38 14.24
CA THR A 1150 1.32 -26.68 13.67
C THR A 1150 2.39 -26.49 12.60
N SER A 1151 3.66 -26.40 13.01
CA SER A 1151 4.78 -26.49 12.08
C SER A 1151 4.94 -27.93 11.57
N GLN A 1152 5.34 -28.11 10.32
CA GLN A 1152 5.50 -29.43 9.73
C GLN A 1152 6.74 -29.48 8.83
N LEU A 1153 7.49 -30.57 8.91
CA LEU A 1153 8.54 -30.90 7.96
C LEU A 1153 7.94 -31.77 6.84
N VAL A 1154 7.96 -31.25 5.61
CA VAL A 1154 7.37 -31.92 4.45
C VAL A 1154 8.48 -32.35 3.50
N GLN A 1155 8.42 -33.59 3.03
CA GLN A 1155 9.33 -34.10 2.03
C GLN A 1155 8.68 -34.05 0.64
N PHE A 1156 9.42 -33.53 -0.34
CA PHE A 1156 9.03 -33.43 -1.74
C PHE A 1156 10.06 -34.14 -2.62
N SER A 1157 9.60 -34.73 -3.72
CA SER A 1157 10.45 -34.95 -4.89
C SER A 1157 10.69 -33.62 -5.63
N PRO A 1158 11.76 -33.49 -6.44
CA PRO A 1158 11.99 -32.29 -7.25
C PRO A 1158 10.80 -31.91 -8.13
N LYS A 1159 10.12 -32.90 -8.74
CA LYS A 1159 8.92 -32.67 -9.58
C LYS A 1159 7.73 -32.17 -8.78
N GLU A 1160 7.48 -32.73 -7.59
CA GLU A 1160 6.42 -32.25 -6.70
C GLU A 1160 6.70 -30.83 -6.24
N PHE A 1161 7.94 -30.51 -5.88
CA PHE A 1161 8.33 -29.17 -5.47
C PHE A 1161 8.15 -28.14 -6.60
N GLN A 1162 8.50 -28.49 -7.84
CA GLN A 1162 8.28 -27.64 -9.02
C GLN A 1162 6.81 -27.29 -9.24
N SER A 1163 5.90 -28.24 -9.00
CA SER A 1163 4.46 -28.03 -9.14
C SER A 1163 3.88 -27.03 -8.13
N LEU A 1164 4.59 -26.74 -7.03
CA LEU A 1164 4.11 -25.83 -5.98
C LEU A 1164 4.20 -24.35 -6.37
N SER A 1165 4.80 -23.98 -7.52
CA SER A 1165 4.94 -22.58 -8.01
C SER A 1165 5.40 -21.59 -6.91
N MET A 1166 6.33 -21.98 -6.04
CA MET A 1166 6.88 -21.08 -5.01
C MET A 1166 7.49 -19.84 -5.70
N PRO A 1167 7.24 -18.60 -5.22
CA PRO A 1167 7.88 -17.42 -5.79
C PRO A 1167 9.40 -17.55 -5.60
N LEU A 1168 10.12 -17.59 -6.73
CA LEU A 1168 11.58 -17.58 -6.81
C LEU A 1168 12.13 -16.16 -6.78
#